data_AF-A0AAV2I273-F1
#
_entry.id   AF-A0AAV2I273-F1
#
_cell.length_a   1.000
_cell.length_b   1.000
_cell.length_c   1.000
_cell.angle_alpha   90.00
_cell.angle_beta   90.00
_cell.angle_gamma   90.00
#
_symmetry.space_group_name_H-M   'P 1'
#
loop_
_entity.id
_entity.type
_entity.pdbx_description
1 polymer ?
#
loop_
_entity_poly.entity_id
_entity_poly.type
_entity_poly.pdbx_seq_one_letter_code
_entity_poly.pdbx_strand_id
1 'polypeptide(L)'
;MRAFVCLLSAFLLSARADTDVPITQHWSGGFNGEACVPITEELHAWTMTLTFDQAISSIDVWQADIAETKDGGKVYVLKNKEWNKEEHVGDKLCITFQGHANGDIAPKVTARVDASTVTGTVTGSNTTPGALTAAPGQTLKPTNPPGTFTPGARLEIKDNYFTYDGKRVFLNGGNLPWISYAYDFGEGQWQYRRAQAETQYPPIDSTTLFFPSGLWIHIQGETTPIFDSTGLVTGLDTKGTFIDDIIDLLNLGQQYDVLIFPTLWNAAVNQDTHNRLDGLIKDPVKLQSYIDKALIPWAKAVKGHPALGGWDIMNEPEGMLNPEVSDPDPCFDTTALKNSGAGWAGKKYDYKQFLRFLNWQTAAIKSVDPNYLVSVGVSNPKFNTDKFGWVDHYSDTCLIKAGGKATGIMDFFQFHSYSWQNNFDNVAAFKNSASDYGVTKPILVGEFWEKDGGGMKVVDMFKYIYDHGYAGAWSWDLVGNPDQYNGIAALRAFVCLLSAFLLSTRADTDVPITQHWNGGFNGEACVPITQELHAWTMTLTFENPVTSLDVWAADVAETKDGGKVYVLKNKDWNKDEHPGDKLCIIFTAHSSGDVVPKVTARVDGTSGGGPTQGPLTAAPGQTLKPTNPPGTFTPGARLEIKDNYFTYDGKRVFLNGGNLPWISYAYDFGEGQWQYRRAQAETQFRKMKESGANSLRLWIHIQGETTPIFDSTGLVTGLDTKGTFINDIIDLLNLGQQYDVLIFPTLWNAAVNQDTHNRLDGLIKDPVKLQSYIDKALIPWAKAVKGHPALGGWDIMNEPEGMLNPEVSDPDPCFDTTALKNSGAGWAGKKYDYKQFLRFLNWQTAAIKSVDPNYLVSVGVSNPKFNTDKFGWVDHYSDTCLIKAGGKATGVMDFFQFHSYSWQNNFDNVAAFKNSASDYGVTKPILVGEFWEKDGGGMKVVDMFKYIYDHGYAGAWSWDLVGNPDQYNGIAALKDLTSNGPIPLTVH
;
A
#
# COMPACT_ATOMS: atom_id res chain seq x y z
N MET A 1 -65.11 -8.91 28.46
CA MET A 1 -65.88 -8.56 27.25
C MET A 1 -64.92 -7.85 26.30
N ARG A 2 -64.76 -8.39 25.07
CA ARG A 2 -64.13 -7.90 23.80
C ARG A 2 -63.47 -6.50 23.80
N ALA A 3 -62.34 -6.18 23.15
CA ALA A 3 -61.76 -6.66 21.88
C ALA A 3 -60.26 -6.28 21.72
N PHE A 4 -59.61 -6.90 20.73
CA PHE A 4 -58.31 -6.62 20.10
C PHE A 4 -58.01 -5.12 19.81
N VAL A 5 -56.72 -4.72 19.85
CA VAL A 5 -55.93 -4.06 18.77
C VAL A 5 -54.53 -3.58 19.26
N CYS A 6 -53.53 -3.84 18.41
CA CYS A 6 -52.17 -3.26 18.28
C CYS A 6 -51.00 -3.66 19.22
N LEU A 7 -50.23 -4.65 18.76
CA LEU A 7 -48.76 -4.62 18.75
C LEU A 7 -48.28 -3.49 17.81
N LEU A 8 -47.46 -2.56 18.32
CA LEU A 8 -46.42 -1.83 17.57
C LEU A 8 -45.67 -0.89 18.51
N SER A 9 -44.39 -1.16 18.77
CA SER A 9 -43.48 -0.20 19.40
C SER A 9 -42.07 -0.40 18.85
N ALA A 10 -41.80 0.38 17.79
CA ALA A 10 -40.51 0.96 17.41
C ALA A 10 -39.31 0.02 17.17
N PHE A 11 -39.26 -0.56 15.97
CA PHE A 11 -38.03 -0.50 15.18
C PHE A 11 -37.81 0.97 14.79
N LEU A 12 -36.76 1.60 15.30
CA LEU A 12 -36.18 2.77 14.66
C LEU A 12 -35.43 2.28 13.42
N LEU A 13 -36.16 2.10 12.32
CA LEU A 13 -35.57 2.15 10.98
C LEU A 13 -35.10 3.59 10.77
N SER A 14 -33.79 3.79 10.64
CA SER A 14 -33.28 4.99 9.99
C SER A 14 -33.81 4.98 8.54
N ALA A 15 -34.75 5.87 8.23
CA ALA A 15 -35.18 6.07 6.85
C ALA A 15 -33.99 6.64 6.05
N ARG A 16 -33.49 5.88 5.07
CA ARG A 16 -32.56 6.42 4.05
C ARG A 16 -33.35 7.37 3.16
N ALA A 17 -32.83 8.57 2.93
CA ALA A 17 -33.47 9.57 2.09
C ALA A 17 -33.29 9.24 0.60
N ASP A 18 -34.37 9.31 -0.18
CA ASP A 18 -34.31 9.20 -1.63
C ASP A 18 -33.60 10.45 -2.22
N THR A 19 -32.76 10.24 -3.23
CA THR A 19 -32.01 11.32 -3.90
C THR A 19 -32.69 11.72 -5.20
N ASP A 20 -32.95 13.01 -5.41
CA ASP A 20 -33.48 13.52 -6.68
C ASP A 20 -32.45 13.35 -7.81
N VAL A 21 -32.91 12.82 -8.95
CA VAL A 21 -32.08 12.53 -10.12
C VAL A 21 -32.38 13.54 -11.24
N PRO A 22 -31.41 14.37 -11.67
CA PRO A 22 -31.63 15.32 -12.75
C PRO A 22 -31.70 14.62 -14.11
N ILE A 23 -32.71 14.96 -14.91
CA ILE A 23 -32.77 14.60 -16.33
C ILE A 23 -31.92 15.61 -17.12
N THR A 24 -30.88 15.13 -17.78
CA THR A 24 -29.88 15.97 -18.45
C THR A 24 -30.31 16.37 -19.86
N GLN A 25 -31.10 15.53 -20.53
CA GLN A 25 -31.60 15.77 -21.89
C GLN A 25 -32.89 14.96 -22.13
N HIS A 26 -33.84 15.50 -22.91
CA HIS A 26 -35.05 14.79 -23.35
C HIS A 26 -35.41 15.13 -24.80
N TRP A 27 -36.14 14.22 -25.46
CA TRP A 27 -36.64 14.35 -26.82
C TRP A 27 -37.91 13.52 -27.02
N SER A 28 -38.61 13.72 -28.14
CA SER A 28 -39.74 12.88 -28.52
C SER A 28 -39.30 11.42 -28.68
N GLY A 29 -39.65 10.56 -27.71
CA GLY A 29 -39.27 9.16 -27.67
C GLY A 29 -38.40 8.74 -26.47
N GLY A 30 -37.75 9.68 -25.76
CA GLY A 30 -36.85 9.31 -24.66
C GLY A 30 -36.10 10.46 -23.97
N PHE A 31 -35.27 10.10 -23.00
CA PHE A 31 -34.50 11.05 -22.18
C PHE A 31 -33.29 10.36 -21.50
N ASN A 32 -32.31 11.15 -21.05
CA ASN A 32 -31.12 10.68 -20.33
C ASN A 32 -31.10 11.18 -18.88
N GLY A 33 -30.65 10.32 -17.95
CA GLY A 33 -30.46 10.67 -16.55
C GLY A 33 -29.24 10.00 -15.93
N GLU A 34 -28.74 10.57 -14.83
CA GLU A 34 -27.64 10.02 -14.05
C GLU A 34 -27.97 10.08 -12.56
N ALA A 35 -28.16 8.90 -11.95
CA ALA A 35 -28.48 8.76 -10.55
C ALA A 35 -27.20 8.58 -9.72
N CYS A 36 -26.79 9.62 -8.99
CA CYS A 36 -25.63 9.58 -8.10
C CYS A 36 -26.05 9.62 -6.63
N VAL A 37 -25.84 8.52 -5.90
CA VAL A 37 -26.18 8.42 -4.47
C VAL A 37 -24.90 8.30 -3.65
N PRO A 38 -24.70 9.14 -2.60
CA PRO A 38 -23.54 9.03 -1.73
C PRO A 38 -23.60 7.75 -0.91
N ILE A 39 -22.46 7.08 -0.80
CA ILE A 39 -22.32 5.84 -0.05
C ILE A 39 -21.95 6.19 1.39
N THR A 40 -22.85 5.86 2.32
CA THR A 40 -22.75 6.24 3.75
C THR A 40 -22.37 5.06 4.65
N GLU A 41 -22.22 3.87 4.07
CA GLU A 41 -21.83 2.61 4.69
C GLU A 41 -21.16 1.74 3.61
N GLU A 42 -20.26 0.84 3.98
CA GLU A 42 -19.62 -0.09 3.03
C GLU A 42 -20.66 -1.04 2.43
N LEU A 43 -20.69 -1.17 1.10
CA LEU A 43 -21.60 -2.07 0.39
C LEU A 43 -20.77 -3.15 -0.33
N HIS A 44 -21.06 -4.42 -0.06
CA HIS A 44 -20.47 -5.57 -0.76
C HIS A 44 -21.42 -6.20 -1.79
N ALA A 45 -22.65 -5.69 -1.83
CA ALA A 45 -23.65 -5.88 -2.87
C ALA A 45 -24.71 -4.79 -2.67
N TRP A 46 -25.25 -4.26 -3.77
CA TRP A 46 -26.21 -3.17 -3.70
C TRP A 46 -27.34 -3.35 -4.70
N THR A 47 -28.50 -2.84 -4.30
CA THR A 47 -29.63 -2.60 -5.21
C THR A 47 -29.94 -1.12 -5.24
N MET A 48 -30.13 -0.58 -6.44
CA MET A 48 -30.58 0.80 -6.64
C MET A 48 -32.00 0.80 -7.18
N THR A 49 -32.92 1.47 -6.49
CA THR A 49 -34.30 1.65 -6.95
C THR A 49 -34.46 3.02 -7.58
N LEU A 50 -34.84 3.06 -8.86
CA LEU A 50 -35.23 4.27 -9.58
C LEU A 50 -36.76 4.38 -9.63
N THR A 51 -37.32 5.49 -9.16
CA THR A 51 -38.77 5.76 -9.14
C THR A 51 -39.11 6.99 -9.98
N PHE A 52 -39.98 6.81 -10.96
CA PHE A 52 -40.45 7.84 -11.90
C PHE A 52 -41.86 8.31 -11.51
N ASP A 53 -42.14 9.61 -11.61
CA ASP A 53 -43.47 10.16 -11.31
C ASP A 53 -44.55 9.76 -12.33
N GLN A 54 -44.13 9.43 -13.55
CA GLN A 54 -44.96 8.89 -14.63
C GLN A 54 -44.33 7.64 -15.26
N ALA A 55 -45.17 6.77 -15.82
CA ALA A 55 -44.72 5.51 -16.39
C ALA A 55 -43.91 5.73 -17.68
N ILE A 56 -42.80 5.01 -17.81
CA ILE A 56 -41.98 4.97 -19.03
C ILE A 56 -42.01 3.58 -19.65
N SER A 57 -41.73 3.47 -20.94
CA SER A 57 -41.85 2.22 -21.70
C SER A 57 -40.73 1.23 -21.40
N SER A 58 -39.49 1.70 -21.24
CA SER A 58 -38.33 0.88 -20.84
C SER A 58 -37.15 1.77 -20.42
N ILE A 59 -36.09 1.18 -19.88
CA ILE A 59 -34.85 1.87 -19.51
C ILE A 59 -33.65 1.03 -19.99
N ASP A 60 -32.64 1.70 -20.56
CA ASP A 60 -31.33 1.11 -20.81
C ASP A 60 -30.35 1.56 -19.74
N VAL A 61 -29.62 0.60 -19.16
CA VAL A 61 -28.62 0.79 -18.10
C VAL A 61 -27.38 -0.05 -18.42
N TRP A 62 -26.18 0.52 -18.26
CA TRP A 62 -24.92 -0.15 -18.65
C TRP A 62 -24.12 -0.67 -17.45
N GLN A 63 -24.19 0.04 -16.31
CA GLN A 63 -23.44 -0.26 -15.09
C GLN A 63 -24.15 -1.26 -14.15
N ALA A 64 -25.41 -1.63 -14.42
CA ALA A 64 -26.22 -2.48 -13.56
C ALA A 64 -27.07 -3.46 -14.38
N ASP A 65 -27.58 -4.52 -13.74
CA ASP A 65 -28.63 -5.36 -14.32
C ASP A 65 -30.00 -4.91 -13.81
N ILE A 66 -31.01 -4.90 -14.69
CA ILE A 66 -32.40 -4.69 -14.26
C ILE A 66 -32.87 -5.96 -13.57
N ALA A 67 -33.02 -5.91 -12.25
CA ALA A 67 -33.52 -7.02 -11.45
C ALA A 67 -35.04 -7.14 -11.52
N GLU A 68 -35.76 -6.00 -11.52
CA GLU A 68 -37.22 -5.99 -11.53
C GLU A 68 -37.79 -4.68 -12.09
N THR A 69 -38.94 -4.75 -12.79
CA THR A 69 -39.75 -3.59 -13.18
C THR A 69 -41.12 -3.67 -12.51
N LYS A 70 -41.51 -2.61 -11.82
CA LYS A 70 -42.75 -2.53 -11.02
C LYS A 70 -43.62 -1.35 -11.46
N ASP A 71 -44.86 -1.36 -10.97
CA ASP A 71 -45.84 -0.29 -11.10
C ASP A 71 -46.00 0.23 -12.55
N GLY A 72 -46.15 -0.71 -13.49
CA GLY A 72 -46.43 -0.40 -14.90
C GLY A 72 -45.34 0.41 -15.61
N GLY A 73 -44.08 0.32 -15.18
CA GLY A 73 -42.96 1.06 -15.75
C GLY A 73 -42.62 2.36 -15.01
N LYS A 74 -43.11 2.53 -13.77
CA LYS A 74 -42.74 3.65 -12.88
C LYS A 74 -41.59 3.34 -11.93
N VAL A 75 -41.27 2.06 -11.69
CA VAL A 75 -40.21 1.70 -10.73
C VAL A 75 -39.30 0.63 -11.35
N TYR A 76 -38.00 0.87 -11.30
CA TYR A 76 -36.96 -0.06 -11.77
C TYR A 76 -36.00 -0.36 -10.63
N VAL A 77 -35.84 -1.65 -10.31
CA VAL A 77 -34.85 -2.12 -9.32
C VAL A 77 -33.65 -2.64 -10.08
N LEU A 78 -32.51 -1.99 -9.85
CA LEU A 78 -31.22 -2.32 -10.44
C LEU A 78 -30.39 -3.07 -9.41
N LYS A 79 -29.58 -4.03 -9.86
CA LYS A 79 -28.60 -4.71 -9.03
C LYS A 79 -27.21 -4.51 -9.60
N ASN A 80 -26.21 -4.48 -8.72
CA ASN A 80 -24.81 -4.46 -9.10
C ASN A 80 -24.47 -5.60 -10.08
N LYS A 81 -23.49 -5.36 -10.94
CA LYS A 81 -22.78 -6.41 -11.67
C LYS A 81 -21.65 -6.93 -10.76
N GLU A 82 -21.03 -8.06 -11.13
CA GLU A 82 -19.96 -8.66 -10.30
C GLU A 82 -18.75 -7.74 -10.11
N TRP A 83 -18.50 -6.82 -11.05
CA TRP A 83 -17.33 -5.93 -11.05
C TRP A 83 -17.52 -4.62 -10.29
N ASN A 84 -18.75 -4.24 -9.90
CA ASN A 84 -19.05 -3.02 -9.13
C ASN A 84 -19.95 -3.27 -7.92
N LYS A 85 -19.87 -4.45 -7.33
CA LYS A 85 -20.66 -4.78 -6.14
C LYS A 85 -20.12 -4.15 -4.85
N GLU A 86 -18.85 -3.76 -4.89
CA GLU A 86 -18.08 -3.17 -3.80
C GLU A 86 -18.12 -1.64 -3.93
N GLU A 87 -18.65 -0.94 -2.94
CA GLU A 87 -18.73 0.54 -2.88
C GLU A 87 -18.38 1.04 -1.47
N HIS A 88 -17.60 2.11 -1.35
CA HIS A 88 -16.99 2.53 -0.08
C HIS A 88 -17.61 3.80 0.52
N VAL A 89 -17.55 3.94 1.84
CA VAL A 89 -18.04 5.13 2.56
C VAL A 89 -17.30 6.39 2.09
N GLY A 90 -18.05 7.39 1.65
CA GLY A 90 -17.50 8.64 1.10
C GLY A 90 -17.50 8.70 -0.42
N ASP A 91 -17.69 7.55 -1.10
CA ASP A 91 -17.86 7.49 -2.55
C ASP A 91 -19.28 7.89 -2.97
N LYS A 92 -19.49 7.98 -4.29
CA LYS A 92 -20.80 8.14 -4.91
C LYS A 92 -21.02 7.04 -5.94
N LEU A 93 -22.07 6.25 -5.75
CA LEU A 93 -22.52 5.30 -6.76
C LEU A 93 -23.36 6.04 -7.80
N CYS A 94 -22.82 6.18 -9.00
CA CYS A 94 -23.46 6.85 -10.13
C CYS A 94 -23.89 5.86 -11.22
N ILE A 95 -25.18 5.83 -11.54
CA ILE A 95 -25.75 5.01 -12.62
C ILE A 95 -26.33 5.91 -13.71
N THR A 96 -25.75 5.84 -14.90
CA THR A 96 -26.29 6.51 -16.09
C THR A 96 -27.33 5.63 -16.76
N PHE A 97 -28.41 6.24 -17.25
CA PHE A 97 -29.47 5.52 -17.93
C PHE A 97 -30.12 6.35 -19.05
N GLN A 98 -30.69 5.64 -20.02
CA GLN A 98 -31.55 6.21 -21.05
C GLN A 98 -32.97 5.65 -20.90
N GLY A 99 -33.95 6.52 -20.65
CA GLY A 99 -35.37 6.16 -20.55
C GLY A 99 -36.08 6.31 -21.89
N HIS A 100 -36.96 5.36 -22.22
CA HIS A 100 -37.79 5.38 -23.44
C HIS A 100 -39.25 5.61 -23.09
N ALA A 101 -39.93 6.49 -23.81
CA ALA A 101 -41.34 6.82 -23.56
C ALA A 101 -42.07 7.34 -24.80
N ASN A 102 -43.39 7.36 -24.76
CA ASN A 102 -44.20 7.89 -25.85
C ASN A 102 -44.30 9.42 -25.77
N GLY A 103 -43.80 10.10 -26.80
CA GLY A 103 -43.78 11.57 -26.87
C GLY A 103 -42.55 12.17 -26.20
N ASP A 104 -42.52 13.50 -26.12
CA ASP A 104 -41.41 14.25 -25.53
C ASP A 104 -41.72 14.54 -24.06
N ILE A 105 -41.06 13.82 -23.15
CA ILE A 105 -41.33 13.89 -21.70
C ILE A 105 -40.03 14.08 -20.89
N ALA A 106 -40.15 14.75 -19.75
CA ALA A 106 -39.08 14.90 -18.76
C ALA A 106 -39.60 14.49 -17.37
N PRO A 107 -39.63 13.19 -17.04
CA PRO A 107 -40.17 12.71 -15.77
C PRO A 107 -39.29 13.13 -14.59
N LYS A 108 -39.88 13.29 -13.41
CA LYS A 108 -39.11 13.39 -12.17
C LYS A 108 -38.70 12.00 -11.71
N VAL A 109 -37.43 11.86 -11.32
CA VAL A 109 -36.85 10.58 -10.94
C VAL A 109 -36.19 10.71 -9.58
N THR A 110 -36.40 9.73 -8.71
CA THR A 110 -35.64 9.57 -7.46
C THR A 110 -34.88 8.25 -7.44
N ALA A 111 -33.72 8.24 -6.79
CA ALA A 111 -32.86 7.07 -6.63
C ALA A 111 -32.60 6.77 -5.15
N ARG A 112 -32.61 5.48 -4.82
CA ARG A 112 -32.24 4.99 -3.48
C ARG A 112 -31.36 3.75 -3.59
N VAL A 113 -30.32 3.68 -2.76
CA VAL A 113 -29.39 2.55 -2.67
C VAL A 113 -29.58 1.81 -1.35
N ASP A 114 -29.81 0.50 -1.43
CA ASP A 114 -29.91 -0.40 -0.29
C ASP A 114 -28.87 -1.51 -0.41
N ALA A 115 -28.26 -1.89 0.73
CA ALA A 115 -27.39 -3.06 0.82
C ALA A 115 -28.22 -4.34 0.58
N SER A 116 -27.81 -5.18 -0.36
CA SER A 116 -28.54 -6.39 -0.68
C SER A 116 -28.19 -7.53 0.28
N THR A 117 -29.18 -8.19 0.88
CA THR A 117 -29.01 -9.44 1.62
C THR A 117 -29.29 -10.62 0.71
N VAL A 118 -28.27 -11.41 0.36
CA VAL A 118 -28.49 -12.66 -0.38
C VAL A 118 -29.10 -13.69 0.58
N THR A 119 -30.42 -13.86 0.49
CA THR A 119 -31.14 -14.98 1.11
C THR A 119 -31.23 -16.12 0.09
N GLY A 120 -30.40 -17.15 0.27
CA GLY A 120 -30.37 -18.31 -0.62
C GLY A 120 -29.97 -19.58 0.12
N THR A 121 -30.96 -20.44 0.38
CA THR A 121 -30.90 -21.71 1.08
C THR A 121 -29.90 -22.69 0.45
N VAL A 122 -28.86 -23.09 1.19
CA VAL A 122 -27.95 -24.18 0.78
C VAL A 122 -28.67 -25.51 0.96
N THR A 123 -29.08 -26.12 -0.15
CA THR A 123 -29.45 -27.54 -0.20
C THR A 123 -28.22 -28.34 -0.61
N GLY A 124 -27.88 -29.34 0.22
CA GLY A 124 -26.66 -30.12 0.08
C GLY A 124 -26.62 -31.00 -1.15
N SER A 125 -25.43 -31.11 -1.74
CA SER A 125 -25.04 -32.19 -2.63
C SER A 125 -23.57 -32.53 -2.36
N ASN A 126 -23.37 -33.63 -1.64
CA ASN A 126 -22.08 -34.30 -1.46
C ASN A 126 -21.46 -34.64 -2.82
N THR A 127 -20.37 -33.97 -3.18
CA THR A 127 -19.34 -34.57 -4.04
C THR A 127 -17.98 -34.20 -3.47
N THR A 128 -17.21 -35.23 -3.10
CA THR A 128 -15.86 -35.14 -2.57
C THR A 128 -14.89 -34.79 -3.72
N PRO A 129 -14.12 -33.69 -3.67
CA PRO A 129 -12.98 -33.50 -4.55
C PRO A 129 -11.74 -34.17 -3.94
N GLY A 130 -11.08 -35.00 -4.74
CA GLY A 130 -9.84 -35.68 -4.37
C GLY A 130 -8.71 -34.72 -4.04
N ALA A 131 -7.85 -35.18 -3.13
CA ALA A 131 -6.66 -34.48 -2.66
C ALA A 131 -5.75 -34.05 -3.82
N LEU A 132 -5.50 -32.75 -3.92
CA LEU A 132 -4.36 -32.20 -4.65
C LEU A 132 -3.22 -32.02 -3.65
N THR A 133 -2.20 -32.87 -3.75
CA THR A 133 -0.93 -32.71 -3.06
C THR A 133 -0.14 -31.56 -3.69
N ALA A 134 0.15 -30.51 -2.91
CA ALA A 134 1.07 -29.45 -3.29
C ALA A 134 2.53 -29.93 -3.16
N ALA A 135 3.40 -29.44 -4.06
CA ALA A 135 4.85 -29.56 -3.93
C ALA A 135 5.38 -28.47 -2.96
N PRO A 136 6.48 -28.70 -2.23
CA PRO A 136 6.90 -27.83 -1.13
C PRO A 136 7.56 -26.54 -1.62
N GLY A 137 7.12 -25.40 -1.08
CA GLY A 137 7.96 -24.21 -0.90
C GLY A 137 7.71 -22.99 -1.78
N GLN A 138 6.54 -22.35 -1.70
CA GLN A 138 6.37 -20.91 -1.97
C GLN A 138 5.19 -20.34 -1.16
N THR A 139 5.43 -19.21 -0.49
CA THR A 139 4.47 -18.47 0.35
C THR A 139 4.22 -17.07 -0.21
N LEU A 140 2.95 -16.63 -0.18
CA LEU A 140 2.44 -15.39 -0.78
C LEU A 140 2.79 -14.15 0.07
N LYS A 141 3.04 -12.98 -0.57
CA LYS A 141 3.23 -11.67 0.11
C LYS A 141 2.13 -10.63 -0.20
N PRO A 142 1.48 -10.00 0.81
CA PRO A 142 0.60 -8.82 0.67
C PRO A 142 1.31 -7.45 0.73
N THR A 143 0.50 -6.39 0.58
CA THR A 143 0.76 -5.17 -0.20
C THR A 143 0.37 -3.87 0.51
N ASN A 144 1.29 -3.22 1.24
CA ASN A 144 1.54 -1.76 1.40
C ASN A 144 2.72 -1.61 2.39
N PRO A 145 3.52 -0.50 2.41
CA PRO A 145 4.77 -0.48 3.16
C PRO A 145 4.52 -0.05 4.60
N PRO A 146 4.66 -0.97 5.56
CA PRO A 146 4.94 -0.55 6.92
C PRO A 146 6.37 -0.06 7.08
N GLY A 147 6.64 0.59 8.22
CA GLY A 147 7.96 1.11 8.55
C GLY A 147 8.98 -0.01 8.60
N THR A 148 9.60 -0.32 7.46
CA THR A 148 10.41 -1.52 7.26
C THR A 148 11.33 -1.69 8.44
N PHE A 149 11.14 -2.77 9.20
CA PHE A 149 12.10 -3.15 10.20
C PHE A 149 13.50 -3.16 9.60
N THR A 150 14.31 -2.19 10.03
CA THR A 150 15.67 -2.05 9.54
C THR A 150 16.45 -3.28 10.00
N PRO A 151 17.21 -3.96 9.13
CA PRO A 151 18.04 -5.08 9.56
C PRO A 151 18.92 -4.69 10.76
N GLY A 152 18.68 -5.33 11.91
CA GLY A 152 19.39 -5.08 13.16
C GLY A 152 18.70 -4.11 14.15
N ALA A 153 17.60 -3.45 13.77
CA ALA A 153 16.75 -2.72 14.71
C ALA A 153 15.92 -3.69 15.57
N ARG A 154 15.64 -3.32 16.83
CA ARG A 154 14.85 -4.11 17.78
C ARG A 154 14.11 -3.20 18.76
N LEU A 155 13.13 -3.77 19.46
CA LEU A 155 12.47 -3.11 20.58
C LEU A 155 13.42 -3.05 21.79
N GLU A 156 13.51 -1.88 22.41
CA GLU A 156 14.34 -1.60 23.59
C GLU A 156 13.54 -0.82 24.63
N ILE A 157 13.99 -0.80 25.89
CA ILE A 157 13.45 0.10 26.91
C ILE A 157 14.49 1.18 27.20
N LYS A 158 14.10 2.46 27.06
CA LYS A 158 14.90 3.63 27.42
C LYS A 158 14.02 4.61 28.19
N ASP A 159 14.54 5.14 29.28
CA ASP A 159 13.86 6.12 30.13
C ASP A 159 12.43 5.70 30.55
N ASN A 160 12.24 4.42 30.88
CA ASN A 160 10.94 3.81 31.21
C ASN A 160 9.89 3.81 30.09
N TYR A 161 10.32 3.90 28.84
CA TYR A 161 9.46 3.74 27.69
C TYR A 161 10.01 2.71 26.71
N PHE A 162 9.10 2.06 25.99
CA PHE A 162 9.49 1.29 24.82
C PHE A 162 10.01 2.24 23.75
N THR A 163 11.12 1.85 23.14
CA THR A 163 11.70 2.52 21.98
C THR A 163 11.96 1.52 20.88
N TYR A 164 11.69 1.90 19.65
CA TYR A 164 12.06 1.16 18.46
C TYR A 164 12.86 2.09 17.56
N ASP A 165 14.07 1.68 17.20
CA ASP A 165 15.01 2.51 16.42
C ASP A 165 15.23 3.92 17.04
N GLY A 166 15.37 3.96 18.38
CA GLY A 166 15.60 5.19 19.14
C GLY A 166 14.38 6.10 19.32
N LYS A 167 13.22 5.76 18.75
CA LYS A 167 11.97 6.51 18.90
C LYS A 167 11.09 5.87 19.96
N ARG A 168 10.48 6.66 20.84
CA ARG A 168 9.46 6.17 21.78
C ARG A 168 8.26 5.59 21.01
N VAL A 169 7.80 4.42 21.42
CA VAL A 169 6.66 3.73 20.82
C VAL A 169 5.64 3.34 21.89
N PHE A 170 4.37 3.33 21.52
CA PHE A 170 3.29 2.73 22.31
C PHE A 170 2.91 1.40 21.67
N LEU A 171 2.90 0.34 22.48
CA LEU A 171 2.65 -1.02 22.02
C LEU A 171 1.13 -1.27 21.87
N ASN A 172 0.56 -0.87 20.74
CA ASN A 172 -0.87 -0.97 20.42
C ASN A 172 -1.19 -2.27 19.67
N GLY A 173 -1.77 -3.28 20.31
CA GLY A 173 -1.84 -4.63 19.75
C GLY A 173 -3.01 -5.48 20.23
N GLY A 174 -2.89 -6.79 20.04
CA GLY A 174 -3.91 -7.74 20.46
C GLY A 174 -3.39 -9.17 20.46
N ASN A 175 -3.98 -10.00 21.31
CA ASN A 175 -3.57 -11.37 21.51
C ASN A 175 -4.14 -12.28 20.42
N LEU A 176 -3.27 -13.07 19.80
CA LEU A 176 -3.66 -14.12 18.89
C LEU A 176 -3.68 -15.43 19.68
N PRO A 177 -4.86 -15.93 20.07
CA PRO A 177 -4.97 -17.23 20.67
C PRO A 177 -4.64 -18.29 19.63
N TRP A 178 -4.65 -19.53 20.08
CA TRP A 178 -4.41 -20.68 19.23
C TRP A 178 -5.40 -20.77 18.05
N ILE A 179 -4.90 -21.17 16.89
CA ILE A 179 -5.75 -21.66 15.78
C ILE A 179 -6.26 -23.05 16.16
N SER A 180 -5.37 -23.84 16.76
CA SER A 180 -5.68 -25.12 17.38
C SER A 180 -4.94 -25.25 18.71
N TYR A 181 -5.69 -25.41 19.80
CA TYR A 181 -5.18 -25.37 21.18
C TYR A 181 -3.94 -26.25 21.36
N ALA A 182 -2.77 -25.61 21.52
CA ALA A 182 -1.45 -26.23 21.61
C ALA A 182 -0.88 -26.86 20.33
N TYR A 183 -1.59 -26.99 19.21
CA TYR A 183 -1.11 -27.73 18.00
C TYR A 183 -0.68 -26.82 16.85
N ASP A 184 -0.25 -25.60 17.13
CA ASP A 184 0.05 -24.61 16.10
C ASP A 184 1.48 -24.71 15.53
N PHE A 185 2.46 -25.10 16.36
CA PHE A 185 3.88 -25.09 16.01
C PHE A 185 4.56 -26.43 16.30
N GLY A 186 5.58 -26.76 15.49
CA GLY A 186 6.28 -28.03 15.57
C GLY A 186 5.51 -29.17 14.90
N GLU A 187 6.17 -30.32 14.75
CA GLU A 187 5.58 -31.53 14.18
C GLU A 187 5.03 -31.35 12.74
N GLY A 188 5.49 -30.33 12.02
CA GLY A 188 5.03 -29.94 10.69
C GLY A 188 3.60 -29.39 10.64
N GLN A 189 3.05 -28.92 11.76
CA GLN A 189 1.67 -28.42 11.82
C GLN A 189 1.52 -26.99 11.28
N TRP A 190 2.56 -26.15 11.44
CA TRP A 190 2.47 -24.72 11.15
C TRP A 190 2.03 -24.42 9.72
N GLN A 191 2.53 -25.13 8.71
CA GLN A 191 2.14 -24.90 7.31
C GLN A 191 0.63 -25.08 7.07
N TYR A 192 0.01 -26.07 7.73
CA TYR A 192 -1.44 -26.28 7.65
C TYR A 192 -2.21 -25.20 8.44
N ARG A 193 -1.70 -24.83 9.62
CA ARG A 193 -2.33 -23.83 10.51
C ARG A 193 -2.24 -22.42 9.93
N ARG A 194 -1.12 -22.08 9.32
CA ARG A 194 -0.93 -20.85 8.56
C ARG A 194 -1.97 -20.68 7.45
N ALA A 195 -2.20 -21.73 6.65
CA ALA A 195 -3.23 -21.69 5.62
C ALA A 195 -4.65 -21.52 6.21
N GLN A 196 -4.93 -22.10 7.39
CA GLN A 196 -6.17 -21.86 8.11
C GLN A 196 -6.26 -20.41 8.60
N ALA A 197 -5.18 -19.83 9.12
CA ALA A 197 -5.16 -18.43 9.52
C ALA A 197 -5.37 -17.47 8.35
N GLU A 198 -4.69 -17.69 7.23
CA GLU A 198 -4.81 -16.86 6.02
C GLU A 198 -6.20 -16.94 5.37
N THR A 199 -7.00 -17.96 5.69
CA THR A 199 -8.36 -18.17 5.11
C THR A 199 -9.50 -17.89 6.07
N GLN A 200 -9.31 -18.12 7.36
CA GLN A 200 -10.34 -17.96 8.40
C GLN A 200 -10.34 -16.55 9.00
N TYR A 201 -9.24 -15.82 8.85
CA TYR A 201 -9.13 -14.43 9.25
C TYR A 201 -9.04 -13.58 7.98
N PRO A 202 -9.89 -12.54 7.82
CA PRO A 202 -9.81 -11.68 6.66
C PRO A 202 -8.37 -11.12 6.53
N PRO A 203 -7.88 -10.84 5.31
CA PRO A 203 -6.67 -10.04 5.16
C PRO A 203 -6.94 -8.71 5.86
N ILE A 204 -6.36 -8.56 7.04
CA ILE A 204 -6.25 -7.28 7.73
C ILE A 204 -5.57 -6.38 6.72
N ASP A 205 -6.24 -5.29 6.34
CA ASP A 205 -5.75 -4.41 5.30
C ASP A 205 -4.29 -4.02 5.57
N SER A 206 -3.58 -3.74 4.49
CA SER A 206 -2.18 -3.38 4.52
C SER A 206 -1.94 -1.95 5.03
N THR A 207 -2.96 -1.26 5.53
CA THR A 207 -2.86 0.05 6.19
C THR A 207 -2.84 -0.05 7.71
N THR A 208 -3.13 -1.22 8.28
CA THR A 208 -3.15 -1.42 9.73
C THR A 208 -1.86 -2.07 10.20
N LEU A 209 -0.88 -1.23 10.54
CA LEU A 209 0.46 -1.74 10.73
C LEU A 209 1.19 -1.16 11.94
N PHE A 210 1.04 -1.94 13.03
CA PHE A 210 1.61 -1.99 14.38
C PHE A 210 0.58 -2.77 15.20
N PHE A 211 0.92 -4.02 15.49
CA PHE A 211 0.32 -4.81 16.56
C PHE A 211 1.46 -5.62 17.18
N PRO A 212 1.83 -5.39 18.43
CA PRO A 212 2.36 -6.44 19.26
C PRO A 212 1.29 -7.53 19.44
N SER A 213 1.67 -8.78 19.25
CA SER A 213 0.78 -9.92 19.47
C SER A 213 1.39 -10.89 20.46
N GLY A 214 0.68 -11.13 21.57
CA GLY A 214 0.90 -12.28 22.42
C GLY A 214 0.50 -13.54 21.65
N LEU A 215 1.37 -14.55 21.65
CA LEU A 215 1.13 -15.83 20.97
C LEU A 215 1.50 -16.98 21.88
N TRP A 216 0.53 -17.87 22.14
CA TRP A 216 0.69 -18.98 23.08
C TRP A 216 1.36 -20.19 22.42
N ILE A 217 2.50 -20.62 22.95
CA ILE A 217 3.36 -21.64 22.32
C ILE A 217 3.30 -22.99 23.03
N HIS A 218 3.89 -23.12 24.23
CA HIS A 218 4.03 -24.40 24.94
C HIS A 218 2.86 -24.70 25.87
N ILE A 219 1.61 -24.44 25.45
CA ILE A 219 0.42 -24.52 26.32
C ILE A 219 0.43 -25.84 27.11
N GLN A 220 0.75 -25.74 28.42
CA GLN A 220 0.98 -26.83 29.39
C GLN A 220 1.94 -27.96 28.96
N GLY A 221 2.68 -27.77 27.87
CA GLY A 221 3.62 -28.74 27.31
C GLY A 221 2.95 -29.87 26.53
N GLU A 222 1.72 -29.70 26.04
CA GLU A 222 0.94 -30.77 25.39
C GLU A 222 1.59 -31.30 24.10
N THR A 223 2.10 -30.43 23.24
CA THR A 223 2.70 -30.77 21.93
C THR A 223 4.19 -30.44 21.86
N THR A 224 4.55 -29.29 22.40
CA THR A 224 5.89 -28.77 22.49
C THR A 224 6.07 -28.18 23.89
N PRO A 225 7.22 -28.36 24.55
CA PRO A 225 8.36 -29.16 24.10
C PRO A 225 8.09 -30.69 24.20
N ILE A 226 9.02 -31.53 23.72
CA ILE A 226 8.91 -32.99 23.79
C ILE A 226 9.52 -33.53 25.07
N PHE A 227 8.76 -34.37 25.77
CA PHE A 227 9.17 -35.00 27.02
C PHE A 227 9.43 -36.50 26.83
N ASP A 228 10.46 -37.02 27.50
CA ASP A 228 10.64 -38.46 27.64
C ASP A 228 9.71 -39.05 28.72
N SER A 229 9.76 -40.37 28.90
CA SER A 229 8.95 -41.08 29.89
C SER A 229 9.21 -40.69 31.34
N THR A 230 10.31 -39.99 31.63
CA THR A 230 10.65 -39.48 32.97
C THR A 230 10.16 -38.06 33.20
N GLY A 231 9.70 -37.39 32.13
CA GLY A 231 9.29 -35.99 32.12
C GLY A 231 10.46 -35.02 31.95
N LEU A 232 11.61 -35.48 31.44
CA LEU A 232 12.68 -34.58 30.99
C LEU A 232 12.41 -34.13 29.57
N VAL A 233 12.69 -32.87 29.28
CA VAL A 233 12.60 -32.33 27.92
C VAL A 233 13.78 -32.83 27.08
N THR A 234 13.47 -33.32 25.89
CA THR A 234 14.45 -33.86 24.94
C THR A 234 14.67 -32.97 23.73
N GLY A 235 13.73 -32.06 23.43
CA GLY A 235 13.80 -31.11 22.33
C GLY A 235 12.51 -30.28 22.19
N LEU A 236 12.46 -29.41 21.18
CA LEU A 236 11.28 -28.58 20.87
C LEU A 236 10.17 -29.38 20.18
N ASP A 237 10.55 -30.25 19.26
CA ASP A 237 9.69 -31.15 18.51
C ASP A 237 10.51 -32.35 18.00
N THR A 238 9.84 -33.41 17.57
CA THR A 238 10.51 -34.64 17.09
C THR A 238 10.96 -34.55 15.64
N LYS A 239 10.37 -33.65 14.85
CA LYS A 239 10.66 -33.48 13.42
C LYS A 239 11.67 -32.36 13.12
N GLY A 240 12.02 -31.55 14.12
CA GLY A 240 12.92 -30.41 13.98
C GLY A 240 12.33 -29.23 13.19
N THR A 241 10.99 -29.16 13.03
CA THR A 241 10.33 -28.09 12.27
C THR A 241 10.03 -26.87 13.14
N PHE A 242 10.00 -27.01 14.47
CA PHE A 242 9.53 -25.95 15.36
C PHE A 242 10.29 -24.63 15.16
N ILE A 243 11.62 -24.68 15.04
CA ILE A 243 12.42 -23.46 14.85
C ILE A 243 12.11 -22.82 13.50
N ASP A 244 11.99 -23.62 12.43
CA ASP A 244 11.63 -23.14 11.10
C ASP A 244 10.23 -22.51 11.10
N ASP A 245 9.28 -23.11 11.83
CA ASP A 245 7.92 -22.63 12.00
C ASP A 245 7.90 -21.24 12.68
N ILE A 246 8.69 -21.06 13.76
CA ILE A 246 8.80 -19.76 14.44
C ILE A 246 9.55 -18.73 13.59
N ILE A 247 10.58 -19.13 12.84
CA ILE A 247 11.29 -18.22 11.93
C ILE A 247 10.35 -17.77 10.81
N ASP A 248 9.53 -18.65 10.25
CA ASP A 248 8.52 -18.28 9.24
C ASP A 248 7.51 -17.29 9.82
N LEU A 249 7.00 -17.53 11.04
CA LEU A 249 6.14 -16.58 11.73
C LEU A 249 6.81 -15.21 11.96
N LEU A 250 8.07 -15.20 12.39
CA LEU A 250 8.80 -13.96 12.60
C LEU A 250 9.09 -13.23 11.28
N ASN A 251 9.35 -13.96 10.19
CA ASN A 251 9.48 -13.40 8.84
C ASN A 251 8.15 -12.78 8.36
N LEU A 252 7.02 -13.40 8.69
CA LEU A 252 5.70 -12.81 8.47
C LEU A 252 5.54 -11.55 9.30
N GLY A 253 5.83 -11.61 10.60
CA GLY A 253 5.84 -10.44 11.47
C GLY A 253 6.70 -9.32 10.87
N GLN A 254 7.86 -9.64 10.31
CA GLN A 254 8.72 -8.66 9.68
C GLN A 254 8.15 -8.10 8.37
N GLN A 255 7.55 -8.95 7.56
CA GLN A 255 6.90 -8.54 6.32
C GLN A 255 5.74 -7.55 6.58
N TYR A 256 5.05 -7.70 7.70
CA TYR A 256 3.92 -6.86 8.09
C TYR A 256 4.22 -6.01 9.33
N ASP A 257 5.48 -5.58 9.54
CA ASP A 257 5.99 -4.89 10.75
C ASP A 257 5.18 -5.07 12.06
N VAL A 258 4.98 -6.32 12.43
CA VAL A 258 4.33 -6.81 13.65
C VAL A 258 5.43 -7.35 14.58
N LEU A 259 5.36 -6.94 15.85
CA LEU A 259 6.23 -7.48 16.89
C LEU A 259 5.56 -8.71 17.52
N ILE A 260 6.23 -9.84 17.49
CA ILE A 260 5.73 -11.08 18.08
C ILE A 260 6.30 -11.23 19.49
N PHE A 261 5.41 -11.51 20.44
CA PHE A 261 5.73 -11.84 21.83
C PHE A 261 5.26 -13.28 22.10
N PRO A 262 6.14 -14.29 21.93
CA PRO A 262 5.81 -15.64 22.33
C PRO A 262 5.53 -15.71 23.84
N THR A 263 4.31 -16.11 24.18
CA THR A 263 3.88 -16.51 25.52
C THR A 263 4.14 -18.00 25.69
N LEU A 264 5.11 -18.34 26.53
CA LEU A 264 5.61 -19.72 26.61
C LEU A 264 4.58 -20.65 27.26
N TRP A 265 4.03 -20.26 28.41
CA TRP A 265 3.19 -21.11 29.23
C TRP A 265 1.85 -20.43 29.56
N ASN A 266 0.88 -21.23 30.00
CA ASN A 266 -0.44 -20.74 30.40
C ASN A 266 -0.87 -21.38 31.73
N ALA A 267 -1.27 -20.54 32.69
CA ALA A 267 -1.79 -20.95 33.98
C ALA A 267 -3.26 -20.49 34.21
N ALA A 268 -3.89 -19.83 33.23
CA ALA A 268 -5.29 -19.40 33.30
C ALA A 268 -6.30 -20.56 33.32
N VAL A 269 -5.91 -21.72 32.78
CA VAL A 269 -6.73 -22.94 32.74
C VAL A 269 -5.91 -24.14 33.20
N ASN A 270 -6.56 -25.12 33.83
CA ASN A 270 -5.93 -26.33 34.32
C ASN A 270 -6.28 -27.53 33.45
N GLN A 271 -5.54 -27.64 32.34
CA GLN A 271 -5.68 -28.71 31.36
C GLN A 271 -4.37 -29.50 31.20
N ASP A 272 -3.43 -29.41 32.15
CA ASP A 272 -2.17 -30.18 32.15
C ASP A 272 -2.47 -31.66 32.43
N THR A 273 -2.92 -32.36 31.39
CA THR A 273 -3.39 -33.75 31.49
C THR A 273 -2.24 -34.74 31.66
N HIS A 274 -1.02 -34.32 31.34
CA HIS A 274 0.20 -35.14 31.36
C HIS A 274 1.17 -34.81 32.51
N ASN A 275 0.83 -33.85 33.39
CA ASN A 275 1.69 -33.33 34.47
C ASN A 275 3.05 -32.80 33.97
N ARG A 276 3.08 -32.26 32.75
CA ARG A 276 4.32 -31.80 32.10
C ARG A 276 4.73 -30.45 32.66
N LEU A 277 3.82 -29.48 32.62
CA LEU A 277 4.03 -28.17 33.25
C LEU A 277 4.20 -28.31 34.77
N ASP A 278 3.41 -29.17 35.41
CA ASP A 278 3.56 -29.50 36.84
C ASP A 278 4.98 -29.99 37.17
N GLY A 279 5.53 -30.88 36.34
CA GLY A 279 6.89 -31.37 36.45
C GLY A 279 7.94 -30.28 36.32
N LEU A 280 7.81 -29.38 35.33
CA LEU A 280 8.75 -28.28 35.13
C LEU A 280 8.70 -27.25 36.27
N ILE A 281 7.51 -26.96 36.82
CA ILE A 281 7.37 -26.00 37.92
C ILE A 281 7.98 -26.57 39.20
N LYS A 282 7.71 -27.83 39.53
CA LYS A 282 8.13 -28.43 40.82
C LYS A 282 9.57 -28.92 40.83
N ASP A 283 10.06 -29.49 39.73
CA ASP A 283 11.36 -30.15 39.65
C ASP A 283 12.40 -29.29 38.89
N PRO A 284 13.42 -28.75 39.60
CA PRO A 284 14.47 -27.95 38.97
C PRO A 284 15.26 -28.70 37.89
N VAL A 285 15.39 -30.03 37.97
CA VAL A 285 16.12 -30.82 36.96
C VAL A 285 15.33 -30.86 35.66
N LYS A 286 14.01 -31.02 35.75
CA LYS A 286 13.13 -30.98 34.57
C LYS A 286 13.09 -29.60 33.96
N LEU A 287 12.98 -28.54 34.77
CA LEU A 287 13.10 -27.17 34.28
C LEU A 287 14.42 -26.92 33.56
N GLN A 288 15.54 -27.39 34.14
CA GLN A 288 16.85 -27.23 33.49
C GLN A 288 16.92 -27.99 32.16
N SER A 289 16.30 -29.17 32.07
CA SER A 289 16.23 -29.90 30.80
C SER A 289 15.47 -29.12 29.73
N TYR A 290 14.38 -28.45 30.08
CA TYR A 290 13.67 -27.54 29.16
C TYR A 290 14.56 -26.38 28.72
N ILE A 291 15.25 -25.75 29.68
CA ILE A 291 16.14 -24.62 29.39
C ILE A 291 17.23 -25.04 28.39
N ASP A 292 17.89 -26.17 28.64
CA ASP A 292 19.04 -26.61 27.87
C ASP A 292 18.66 -27.18 26.49
N LYS A 293 17.52 -27.88 26.41
CA LYS A 293 17.12 -28.65 25.23
C LYS A 293 16.10 -27.96 24.34
N ALA A 294 15.40 -26.95 24.87
CA ALA A 294 14.36 -26.24 24.12
C ALA A 294 14.57 -24.72 24.12
N LEU A 295 14.53 -24.07 25.30
CA LEU A 295 14.49 -22.60 25.37
C LEU A 295 15.78 -21.93 24.86
N ILE A 296 16.96 -22.38 25.27
CA ILE A 296 18.23 -21.79 24.79
C ILE A 296 18.43 -22.03 23.29
N PRO A 297 18.24 -23.25 22.74
CA PRO A 297 18.30 -23.46 21.30
C PRO A 297 17.35 -22.55 20.52
N TRP A 298 16.11 -22.41 20.99
CA TRP A 298 15.12 -21.54 20.35
C TRP A 298 15.56 -20.07 20.40
N ALA A 299 15.88 -19.54 21.59
CA ALA A 299 16.33 -18.17 21.76
C ALA A 299 17.58 -17.86 20.92
N LYS A 300 18.51 -18.81 20.75
CA LYS A 300 19.67 -18.63 19.86
C LYS A 300 19.28 -18.55 18.39
N ALA A 301 18.32 -19.35 17.94
CA ALA A 301 17.90 -19.40 16.56
C ALA A 301 17.21 -18.11 16.11
N VAL A 302 16.45 -17.46 17.00
CA VAL A 302 15.72 -16.22 16.71
C VAL A 302 16.50 -14.95 17.11
N LYS A 303 17.79 -15.07 17.42
CA LYS A 303 18.62 -13.95 17.86
C LYS A 303 18.81 -12.90 16.79
N GLY A 304 18.47 -11.66 17.14
CA GLY A 304 18.58 -10.50 16.27
C GLY A 304 17.46 -10.38 15.22
N HIS A 305 16.44 -11.24 15.28
CA HIS A 305 15.30 -11.11 14.39
C HIS A 305 14.50 -9.84 14.75
N PRO A 306 14.26 -8.91 13.80
CA PRO A 306 13.70 -7.60 14.13
C PRO A 306 12.23 -7.65 14.55
N ALA A 307 11.47 -8.64 14.06
CA ALA A 307 10.08 -8.86 14.45
C ALA A 307 9.89 -9.51 15.84
N LEU A 308 10.96 -9.91 16.55
CA LEU A 308 10.83 -10.44 17.92
C LEU A 308 10.76 -9.27 18.91
N GLY A 309 9.58 -9.00 19.46
CA GLY A 309 9.35 -7.89 20.39
C GLY A 309 9.83 -8.16 21.82
N GLY A 310 9.74 -9.41 22.25
CA GLY A 310 10.12 -9.83 23.60
C GLY A 310 9.62 -11.25 23.89
N TRP A 311 9.69 -11.67 25.14
CA TRP A 311 9.27 -12.99 25.59
C TRP A 311 8.31 -12.83 26.77
N ASP A 312 7.14 -13.46 26.70
CA ASP A 312 6.25 -13.54 27.84
C ASP A 312 6.36 -14.95 28.43
N ILE A 313 6.85 -15.07 29.66
CA ILE A 313 7.13 -16.41 30.19
C ILE A 313 5.84 -17.17 30.46
N MET A 314 4.81 -16.50 30.97
CA MET A 314 3.60 -17.19 31.35
C MET A 314 2.40 -16.26 31.42
N ASN A 315 1.30 -16.74 30.85
CA ASN A 315 -0.01 -16.15 31.02
C ASN A 315 -0.66 -16.54 32.35
N GLU A 316 -1.08 -15.54 33.11
CA GLU A 316 -1.88 -15.62 34.34
C GLU A 316 -1.44 -16.70 35.33
N PRO A 317 -0.17 -16.68 35.80
CA PRO A 317 0.34 -17.61 36.83
C PRO A 317 -0.59 -17.71 38.05
N GLU A 318 -1.33 -16.65 38.38
CA GLU A 318 -2.26 -16.60 39.51
C GLU A 318 -3.40 -17.61 39.42
N GLY A 319 -3.71 -18.10 38.21
CA GLY A 319 -4.76 -19.10 38.02
C GLY A 319 -4.50 -20.38 38.79
N MET A 320 -3.22 -20.77 38.90
CA MET A 320 -2.82 -22.00 39.59
C MET A 320 -2.13 -21.79 40.94
N LEU A 321 -1.97 -20.54 41.37
CA LEU A 321 -1.31 -20.21 42.63
C LEU A 321 -2.19 -20.56 43.84
N ASN A 322 -1.55 -20.93 44.95
CA ASN A 322 -2.22 -21.06 46.24
C ASN A 322 -2.18 -19.73 47.01
N PRO A 323 -3.32 -19.01 47.18
CA PRO A 323 -3.37 -17.69 47.83
C PRO A 323 -3.47 -17.74 49.36
N GLU A 324 -3.18 -18.87 49.99
CA GLU A 324 -3.37 -19.08 51.44
C GLU A 324 -2.12 -19.67 52.12
N VAL A 325 -0.94 -19.44 51.54
CA VAL A 325 0.33 -19.93 52.07
C VAL A 325 0.95 -18.86 52.97
N SER A 326 1.12 -19.16 54.26
CA SER A 326 1.86 -18.30 55.18
C SER A 326 3.34 -18.63 55.13
N ASP A 327 4.18 -17.61 54.94
CA ASP A 327 5.63 -17.71 54.95
C ASP A 327 6.21 -16.53 55.76
N PRO A 328 7.30 -16.70 56.52
CA PRO A 328 7.95 -15.57 57.20
C PRO A 328 8.51 -14.52 56.23
N ASP A 329 8.68 -14.86 54.96
CA ASP A 329 9.17 -13.99 53.91
C ASP A 329 8.01 -13.36 53.13
N PRO A 330 7.89 -12.00 53.11
CA PRO A 330 6.81 -11.34 52.38
C PRO A 330 6.73 -11.69 50.88
N CYS A 331 7.86 -12.09 50.28
CA CYS A 331 7.87 -12.54 48.88
C CYS A 331 7.07 -13.83 48.64
N PHE A 332 6.94 -14.68 49.66
CA PHE A 332 6.31 -15.99 49.56
C PHE A 332 5.05 -16.13 50.41
N ASP A 333 4.74 -15.13 51.26
CA ASP A 333 3.50 -15.06 52.02
C ASP A 333 2.35 -14.60 51.13
N THR A 334 1.51 -15.54 50.72
CA THR A 334 0.36 -15.25 49.85
C THR A 334 -0.91 -15.00 50.62
N THR A 335 -0.89 -14.96 51.96
CA THR A 335 -2.11 -14.79 52.76
C THR A 335 -2.86 -13.48 52.46
N ALA A 336 -2.17 -12.44 52.01
CA ALA A 336 -2.77 -11.20 51.51
C ALA A 336 -3.63 -11.42 50.26
N LEU A 337 -3.33 -12.45 49.45
CA LEU A 337 -4.08 -12.81 48.24
C LEU A 337 -5.35 -13.62 48.54
N LYS A 338 -5.65 -13.90 49.81
CA LYS A 338 -6.88 -14.61 50.18
C LYS A 338 -8.10 -13.82 49.70
N ASN A 339 -9.02 -14.50 49.02
CA ASN A 339 -10.21 -13.91 48.37
C ASN A 339 -9.90 -12.89 47.25
N SER A 340 -8.66 -12.81 46.79
CA SER A 340 -8.29 -11.95 45.66
C SER A 340 -8.81 -12.47 44.31
N GLY A 341 -9.24 -13.73 44.25
CA GLY A 341 -9.61 -14.43 43.02
C GLY A 341 -8.52 -15.38 42.50
N ALA A 342 -7.28 -15.29 43.01
CA ALA A 342 -6.20 -16.22 42.66
C ALA A 342 -6.55 -17.68 43.00
N GLY A 343 -6.01 -18.62 42.21
CA GLY A 343 -6.21 -20.05 42.34
C GLY A 343 -7.47 -20.59 41.65
N TRP A 344 -8.09 -19.84 40.73
CA TRP A 344 -9.35 -20.24 40.06
C TRP A 344 -9.20 -21.48 39.16
N ALA A 345 -8.04 -21.67 38.53
CA ALA A 345 -7.72 -22.86 37.74
C ALA A 345 -7.27 -24.04 38.63
N GLY A 346 -6.92 -23.75 39.89
CA GLY A 346 -6.67 -24.74 40.93
C GLY A 346 -5.42 -24.40 41.74
N LYS A 347 -5.55 -24.36 43.07
CA LYS A 347 -4.48 -24.00 44.04
C LYS A 347 -3.34 -25.04 44.08
N LYS A 348 -2.58 -25.17 43.00
CA LYS A 348 -1.61 -26.25 42.78
C LYS A 348 -0.21 -25.96 43.30
N TYR A 349 0.24 -24.71 43.20
CA TYR A 349 1.65 -24.37 43.41
C TYR A 349 1.83 -23.28 44.46
N ASP A 350 2.94 -23.37 45.19
CA ASP A 350 3.40 -22.27 46.02
C ASP A 350 4.08 -21.18 45.19
N TYR A 351 4.13 -19.97 45.75
CA TYR A 351 4.64 -18.79 45.06
C TYR A 351 6.13 -18.89 44.74
N LYS A 352 6.90 -19.56 45.60
CA LYS A 352 8.34 -19.71 45.46
C LYS A 352 8.71 -20.59 44.26
N GLN A 353 7.95 -21.66 44.02
CA GLN A 353 8.13 -22.53 42.85
C GLN A 353 7.89 -21.77 41.54
N PHE A 354 6.82 -20.98 41.47
CA PHE A 354 6.52 -20.15 40.30
C PHE A 354 7.60 -19.10 40.06
N LEU A 355 7.97 -18.33 41.08
CA LEU A 355 8.99 -17.30 40.92
C LEU A 355 10.35 -17.88 40.50
N ARG A 356 10.73 -19.07 41.00
CA ARG A 356 11.91 -19.78 40.50
C ARG A 356 11.77 -20.15 39.02
N PHE A 357 10.61 -20.70 38.65
CA PHE A 357 10.30 -21.12 37.29
C PHE A 357 10.41 -19.93 36.30
N LEU A 358 9.89 -18.77 36.67
CA LEU A 358 10.02 -17.53 35.90
C LEU A 358 11.48 -17.07 35.85
N ASN A 359 12.13 -16.90 37.01
CA ASN A 359 13.49 -16.40 37.14
C ASN A 359 14.51 -17.18 36.31
N TRP A 360 14.44 -18.52 36.30
CA TRP A 360 15.38 -19.35 35.56
C TRP A 360 15.23 -19.23 34.04
N GLN A 361 14.00 -19.15 33.53
CA GLN A 361 13.75 -19.00 32.10
C GLN A 361 14.15 -17.60 31.62
N THR A 362 13.78 -16.56 32.37
CA THR A 362 14.21 -15.18 32.09
C THR A 362 15.74 -15.09 32.06
N ALA A 363 16.42 -15.67 33.06
CA ALA A 363 17.89 -15.67 33.09
C ALA A 363 18.50 -16.44 31.90
N ALA A 364 17.87 -17.53 31.46
CA ALA A 364 18.32 -18.29 30.30
C ALA A 364 18.19 -17.48 28.99
N ILE A 365 17.05 -16.83 28.77
CA ILE A 365 16.83 -15.94 27.62
C ILE A 365 17.88 -14.81 27.62
N LYS A 366 18.06 -14.15 28.77
CA LYS A 366 19.06 -13.08 28.96
C LYS A 366 20.51 -13.55 28.80
N SER A 367 20.79 -14.83 29.02
CA SER A 367 22.13 -15.40 28.77
C SER A 367 22.46 -15.52 27.28
N VAL A 368 21.45 -15.60 26.42
CA VAL A 368 21.60 -15.63 24.96
C VAL A 368 21.74 -14.22 24.40
N ASP A 369 20.88 -13.30 24.83
CA ASP A 369 20.98 -11.87 24.56
C ASP A 369 20.50 -11.06 25.79
N PRO A 370 21.36 -10.27 26.44
CA PRO A 370 20.96 -9.50 27.62
C PRO A 370 19.91 -8.42 27.32
N ASN A 371 19.69 -8.10 26.06
CA ASN A 371 18.75 -7.08 25.63
C ASN A 371 17.37 -7.63 25.25
N TYR A 372 17.18 -8.95 25.27
CA TYR A 372 15.83 -9.50 25.08
C TYR A 372 14.91 -9.01 26.17
N LEU A 373 13.77 -8.44 25.79
CA LEU A 373 12.76 -7.98 26.74
C LEU A 373 11.92 -9.16 27.22
N VAL A 374 11.66 -9.23 28.52
CA VAL A 374 10.90 -10.33 29.14
C VAL A 374 9.80 -9.80 30.05
N SER A 375 8.61 -10.40 29.98
CA SER A 375 7.46 -10.12 30.86
C SER A 375 6.81 -11.39 31.42
N VAL A 376 5.81 -11.15 32.27
CA VAL A 376 4.83 -12.14 32.73
C VAL A 376 3.46 -11.46 32.73
N GLY A 377 2.47 -12.04 32.04
CA GLY A 377 1.10 -11.52 31.98
C GLY A 377 0.31 -11.86 33.24
N VAL A 378 0.12 -10.91 34.16
CA VAL A 378 -0.60 -11.14 35.42
C VAL A 378 -2.08 -10.81 35.31
N SER A 379 -2.94 -11.62 35.93
CA SER A 379 -4.40 -11.49 35.73
C SER A 379 -5.02 -10.21 36.32
N ASN A 380 -4.28 -9.48 37.16
CA ASN A 380 -4.72 -8.22 37.75
C ASN A 380 -3.52 -7.38 38.27
N PRO A 381 -3.54 -6.04 38.19
CA PRO A 381 -2.43 -5.21 38.66
C PRO A 381 -2.06 -5.40 40.14
N LYS A 382 -2.99 -5.87 40.99
CA LYS A 382 -2.75 -6.09 42.42
C LYS A 382 -1.61 -7.08 42.73
N PHE A 383 -1.19 -7.90 41.78
CA PHE A 383 -0.10 -8.84 41.99
C PHE A 383 1.29 -8.21 41.76
N ASN A 384 1.34 -7.02 41.15
CA ASN A 384 2.56 -6.32 40.72
C ASN A 384 2.69 -4.92 41.31
N THR A 385 2.04 -4.65 42.45
CA THR A 385 2.10 -3.33 43.08
C THR A 385 2.06 -3.44 44.61
N ASP A 386 2.91 -2.65 45.25
CA ASP A 386 2.86 -2.40 46.70
C ASP A 386 1.86 -1.29 47.08
N LYS A 387 1.08 -0.80 46.10
CA LYS A 387 0.05 0.22 46.29
C LYS A 387 -1.31 -0.45 46.56
N PHE A 388 -2.28 0.38 46.92
CA PHE A 388 -3.67 -0.08 47.17
C PHE A 388 -3.81 -1.16 48.26
N GLY A 389 -2.81 -1.32 49.13
CA GLY A 389 -2.79 -2.33 50.19
C GLY A 389 -2.38 -3.73 49.73
N TRP A 390 -1.83 -3.86 48.53
CA TRP A 390 -1.31 -5.12 47.98
C TRP A 390 0.22 -5.20 48.07
N VAL A 391 0.77 -6.33 47.64
CA VAL A 391 2.20 -6.64 47.66
C VAL A 391 2.63 -7.03 46.25
N ASP A 392 3.72 -6.41 45.75
CA ASP A 392 4.35 -6.79 44.49
C ASP A 392 5.18 -8.07 44.67
N HIS A 393 4.51 -9.19 44.45
CA HIS A 393 5.12 -10.50 44.57
C HIS A 393 5.99 -10.87 43.35
N TYR A 394 5.86 -10.16 42.23
CA TYR A 394 6.71 -10.32 41.04
C TYR A 394 7.87 -9.32 40.98
N SER A 395 8.12 -8.61 42.08
CA SER A 395 9.26 -7.71 42.19
C SER A 395 10.58 -8.43 41.92
N ASP A 396 11.58 -7.68 41.44
CA ASP A 396 12.93 -8.18 41.16
C ASP A 396 13.53 -8.90 42.37
N THR A 397 13.29 -8.35 43.56
CA THR A 397 13.72 -8.93 44.82
C THR A 397 13.14 -10.34 45.02
N CYS A 398 11.84 -10.51 44.81
CA CYS A 398 11.17 -11.79 45.02
C CYS A 398 11.56 -12.83 43.96
N LEU A 399 11.67 -12.42 42.69
CA LEU A 399 12.16 -13.27 41.59
C LEU A 399 13.58 -13.78 41.86
N ILE A 400 14.51 -12.88 42.20
CA ILE A 400 15.91 -13.22 42.50
C ILE A 400 15.99 -14.11 43.74
N LYS A 401 15.18 -13.84 44.78
CA LYS A 401 15.19 -14.63 46.01
C LYS A 401 14.67 -16.05 45.81
N ALA A 402 13.69 -16.23 44.92
CA ALA A 402 13.14 -17.54 44.60
C ALA A 402 14.07 -18.39 43.72
N GLY A 403 14.62 -17.79 42.66
CA GLY A 403 15.40 -18.53 41.65
C GLY A 403 16.91 -18.40 41.75
N GLY A 404 17.43 -17.39 42.43
CA GLY A 404 18.87 -17.17 42.65
C GLY A 404 19.64 -16.66 41.42
N LYS A 405 18.96 -16.31 40.31
CA LYS A 405 19.60 -15.73 39.13
C LYS A 405 19.37 -14.21 39.09
N ALA A 406 20.45 -13.43 39.15
CA ALA A 406 20.38 -11.96 39.20
C ALA A 406 19.74 -11.35 37.94
N THR A 407 19.92 -11.96 36.77
CA THR A 407 19.34 -11.51 35.50
C THR A 407 17.93 -12.06 35.24
N GLY A 408 17.39 -12.87 36.15
CA GLY A 408 16.06 -13.48 36.01
C GLY A 408 14.93 -12.56 36.47
N ILE A 409 14.90 -11.35 35.95
CA ILE A 409 13.95 -10.28 36.31
C ILE A 409 13.21 -9.78 35.07
N MET A 410 11.99 -9.27 35.26
CA MET A 410 11.18 -8.77 34.14
C MET A 410 11.65 -7.39 33.69
N ASP A 411 11.55 -7.08 32.40
CA ASP A 411 11.94 -5.77 31.86
C ASP A 411 10.78 -4.77 31.90
N PHE A 412 9.54 -5.26 31.81
CA PHE A 412 8.31 -4.48 31.89
C PHE A 412 7.20 -5.29 32.55
N PHE A 413 6.16 -4.60 33.00
CA PHE A 413 4.99 -5.22 33.60
C PHE A 413 3.87 -5.39 32.59
N GLN A 414 3.20 -6.54 32.60
CA GLN A 414 2.08 -6.85 31.72
C GLN A 414 0.85 -7.14 32.58
N PHE A 415 -0.10 -6.21 32.64
CA PHE A 415 -1.31 -6.31 33.46
C PHE A 415 -2.50 -6.72 32.63
N HIS A 416 -3.30 -7.65 33.13
CA HIS A 416 -4.62 -7.90 32.57
C HIS A 416 -5.67 -7.17 33.38
N SER A 417 -6.76 -6.77 32.72
CA SER A 417 -7.80 -6.01 33.39
C SER A 417 -9.17 -6.35 32.83
N TYR A 418 -9.90 -7.16 33.59
CA TYR A 418 -11.28 -7.57 33.30
C TYR A 418 -12.23 -7.08 34.39
N SER A 419 -13.43 -6.67 34.00
CA SER A 419 -14.50 -6.33 34.94
C SER A 419 -15.27 -7.58 35.36
N TRP A 420 -15.85 -7.55 36.55
CA TRP A 420 -16.77 -8.58 37.00
C TRP A 420 -18.17 -7.97 37.12
N GLN A 421 -19.18 -8.56 36.47
CA GLN A 421 -20.54 -8.01 36.43
C GLN A 421 -20.56 -6.53 35.99
N ASN A 422 -19.77 -6.20 34.96
CA ASN A 422 -19.57 -4.84 34.46
C ASN A 422 -18.99 -3.85 35.49
N ASN A 423 -18.32 -4.32 36.53
CA ASN A 423 -17.65 -3.47 37.51
C ASN A 423 -16.18 -3.85 37.63
N PHE A 424 -15.29 -2.91 37.34
CA PHE A 424 -13.88 -3.05 37.66
C PHE A 424 -13.65 -2.95 39.17
N ASP A 425 -12.69 -3.71 39.71
CA ASP A 425 -12.22 -3.48 41.08
C ASP A 425 -11.48 -2.13 41.20
N ASN A 426 -11.09 -1.72 42.41
CA ASN A 426 -10.45 -0.42 42.63
C ASN A 426 -8.98 -0.35 42.17
N VAL A 427 -8.37 -1.48 41.81
CA VAL A 427 -6.95 -1.58 41.43
C VAL A 427 -6.79 -1.81 39.92
N ALA A 428 -7.88 -2.15 39.22
CA ALA A 428 -7.93 -2.34 37.78
C ALA A 428 -7.31 -1.18 36.99
N ALA A 429 -6.73 -1.52 35.83
CA ALA A 429 -6.07 -0.56 34.97
C ALA A 429 -7.04 0.54 34.49
N PHE A 430 -8.29 0.18 34.22
CA PHE A 430 -9.35 1.13 33.79
C PHE A 430 -9.95 1.99 34.92
N LYS A 431 -9.28 2.06 36.08
CA LYS A 431 -9.61 2.99 37.17
C LYS A 431 -8.42 3.83 37.64
N ASN A 432 -7.21 3.54 37.18
CA ASN A 432 -5.99 4.13 37.70
C ASN A 432 -5.03 4.48 36.56
N SER A 433 -4.15 5.42 36.81
CA SER A 433 -3.04 5.75 35.91
C SER A 433 -1.85 4.85 36.15
N ALA A 434 -0.97 4.69 35.15
CA ALA A 434 0.24 3.89 35.29
C ALA A 434 1.12 4.36 36.47
N SER A 435 1.15 5.67 36.74
CA SER A 435 1.86 6.25 37.89
C SER A 435 1.32 5.83 39.25
N ASP A 436 0.04 5.48 39.34
CA ASP A 436 -0.63 5.22 40.62
C ASP A 436 -0.16 3.89 41.24
N TYR A 437 0.36 2.98 40.42
CA TYR A 437 0.97 1.72 40.86
C TYR A 437 2.36 1.88 41.47
N GLY A 438 2.99 3.05 41.31
CA GLY A 438 4.28 3.37 41.92
C GLY A 438 5.44 2.46 41.49
N VAL A 439 5.33 1.85 40.31
CA VAL A 439 6.35 0.96 39.75
C VAL A 439 7.35 1.72 38.88
N THR A 440 8.56 1.17 38.76
CA THR A 440 9.67 1.83 38.04
C THR A 440 9.85 1.36 36.60
N LYS A 441 9.07 0.38 36.15
CA LYS A 441 9.15 -0.22 34.81
C LYS A 441 7.93 0.18 33.98
N PRO A 442 8.04 0.19 32.63
CA PRO A 442 6.88 0.42 31.78
C PRO A 442 5.78 -0.59 32.08
N ILE A 443 4.53 -0.15 32.03
CA ILE A 443 3.35 -1.00 32.21
C ILE A 443 2.62 -1.13 30.89
N LEU A 444 2.43 -2.35 30.43
CA LEU A 444 1.62 -2.72 29.30
C LEU A 444 0.33 -3.38 29.82
N VAL A 445 -0.84 -2.95 29.35
CA VAL A 445 -2.08 -3.67 29.65
C VAL A 445 -2.23 -4.79 28.62
N GLY A 446 -1.82 -6.01 28.97
CA GLY A 446 -1.61 -7.12 28.05
C GLY A 446 -2.84 -7.94 27.73
N GLU A 447 -3.94 -7.80 28.48
CA GLU A 447 -5.23 -8.36 28.11
C GLU A 447 -6.40 -7.54 28.66
N PHE A 448 -7.40 -7.33 27.81
CA PHE A 448 -8.72 -6.79 28.17
C PHE A 448 -9.71 -7.08 27.05
N TRP A 449 -11.00 -7.13 27.36
CA TRP A 449 -12.04 -7.45 26.37
C TRP A 449 -13.26 -6.54 26.54
N GLU A 450 -13.88 -6.09 25.45
CA GLU A 450 -15.07 -5.22 25.50
C GLU A 450 -16.20 -5.84 26.32
N LYS A 451 -16.43 -7.15 26.12
CA LYS A 451 -17.49 -7.88 26.81
C LYS A 451 -17.36 -7.80 28.33
N ASP A 452 -16.12 -7.82 28.80
CA ASP A 452 -15.77 -7.70 30.22
C ASP A 452 -15.18 -6.32 30.52
N GLY A 453 -15.51 -5.30 29.71
CA GLY A 453 -14.94 -3.95 29.77
C GLY A 453 -15.67 -2.99 30.71
N GLY A 454 -16.53 -3.47 31.60
CA GLY A 454 -17.26 -2.59 32.52
C GLY A 454 -18.30 -1.70 31.83
N GLY A 455 -18.76 -2.08 30.62
CA GLY A 455 -19.61 -1.26 29.76
C GLY A 455 -18.84 -0.25 28.89
N MET A 456 -17.51 -0.17 29.00
CA MET A 456 -16.68 0.60 28.07
C MET A 456 -16.60 -0.10 26.72
N LYS A 457 -16.59 0.68 25.64
CA LYS A 457 -16.26 0.18 24.31
C LYS A 457 -14.75 -0.04 24.21
N VAL A 458 -14.34 -1.04 23.43
CA VAL A 458 -12.91 -1.36 23.25
C VAL A 458 -12.09 -0.16 22.78
N VAL A 459 -12.66 0.69 21.90
CA VAL A 459 -12.05 1.96 21.47
C VAL A 459 -11.75 2.88 22.67
N ASP A 460 -12.70 3.02 23.59
CA ASP A 460 -12.54 3.84 24.79
C ASP A 460 -11.53 3.23 25.75
N MET A 461 -11.44 1.90 25.80
CA MET A 461 -10.45 1.18 26.60
C MET A 461 -9.02 1.45 26.10
N PHE A 462 -8.77 1.32 24.79
CA PHE A 462 -7.47 1.67 24.19
C PHE A 462 -7.09 3.14 24.44
N LYS A 463 -8.04 4.05 24.24
CA LYS A 463 -7.86 5.48 24.51
C LYS A 463 -7.54 5.74 25.98
N TYR A 464 -8.26 5.10 26.90
CA TYR A 464 -8.03 5.24 28.34
C TYR A 464 -6.60 4.84 28.70
N ILE A 465 -6.15 3.65 28.25
CA ILE A 465 -4.79 3.15 28.54
C ILE A 465 -3.74 4.13 28.00
N TYR A 466 -3.92 4.65 26.78
CA TYR A 466 -2.99 5.63 26.22
C TYR A 466 -2.94 6.94 27.05
N ASP A 467 -4.10 7.53 27.36
CA ASP A 467 -4.20 8.82 28.04
C ASP A 467 -3.71 8.77 29.50
N HIS A 468 -3.71 7.58 30.13
CA HIS A 468 -3.34 7.39 31.54
C HIS A 468 -1.90 6.87 31.73
N GLY A 469 -1.05 7.03 30.72
CA GLY A 469 0.40 6.91 30.84
C GLY A 469 0.96 5.50 30.76
N TYR A 470 0.17 4.52 30.32
CA TYR A 470 0.66 3.17 30.07
C TYR A 470 1.52 3.12 28.79
N ALA A 471 2.37 2.11 28.69
CA ALA A 471 3.32 1.92 27.60
C ALA A 471 2.78 1.06 26.44
N GLY A 472 1.65 0.38 26.65
CA GLY A 472 0.97 -0.40 25.62
C GLY A 472 -0.38 -0.98 26.07
N ALA A 473 -1.13 -1.49 25.09
CA ALA A 473 -2.45 -2.07 25.25
C ALA A 473 -2.63 -3.24 24.26
N TRP A 474 -2.93 -4.45 24.74
CA TRP A 474 -3.29 -5.61 23.94
C TRP A 474 -4.69 -6.12 24.34
N SER A 475 -5.60 -6.19 23.37
CA SER A 475 -6.93 -6.75 23.58
C SER A 475 -6.94 -8.29 23.53
N TRP A 476 -7.97 -8.88 24.13
CA TRP A 476 -8.31 -10.29 24.08
C TRP A 476 -9.69 -10.47 23.41
N ASP A 477 -9.91 -11.36 22.45
CA ASP A 477 -8.96 -12.00 21.54
C ASP A 477 -9.18 -11.52 20.10
N LEU A 478 -8.18 -11.70 19.24
CA LEU A 478 -8.28 -11.31 17.83
C LEU A 478 -9.01 -12.35 16.96
N VAL A 479 -9.44 -13.49 17.51
CA VAL A 479 -10.00 -14.62 16.75
C VAL A 479 -11.53 -14.58 16.79
N GLY A 480 -12.16 -14.20 15.68
CA GLY A 480 -13.63 -14.19 15.55
C GLY A 480 -14.32 -13.00 16.22
N ASN A 481 -13.57 -11.97 16.61
CA ASN A 481 -14.07 -10.79 17.32
C ASN A 481 -13.67 -9.48 16.59
N PRO A 482 -14.39 -9.07 15.52
CA PRO A 482 -14.05 -7.90 14.70
C PRO A 482 -13.99 -6.59 15.50
N ASP A 483 -14.78 -6.46 16.57
CA ASP A 483 -14.76 -5.26 17.41
C ASP A 483 -13.40 -5.02 18.08
N GLN A 484 -12.66 -6.08 18.43
CA GLN A 484 -11.32 -5.93 19.02
C GLN A 484 -10.32 -5.30 18.04
N TYR A 485 -10.51 -5.52 16.73
CA TYR A 485 -9.73 -4.84 15.68
C TYR A 485 -10.10 -3.36 15.58
N ASN A 486 -11.39 -3.01 15.73
CA ASN A 486 -11.87 -1.63 15.69
C ASN A 486 -11.24 -0.76 16.80
N GLY A 487 -11.03 -1.32 17.99
CA GLY A 487 -10.33 -0.64 19.09
C GLY A 487 -8.92 -0.22 18.74
N ILE A 488 -8.17 -1.14 18.12
CA ILE A 488 -6.78 -0.92 17.75
C ILE A 488 -6.67 0.09 16.59
N ALA A 489 -7.58 0.01 15.62
CA ALA A 489 -7.67 0.95 14.51
C ALA A 489 -8.07 2.36 14.98
N ALA A 490 -9.02 2.49 15.90
CA ALA A 490 -9.51 3.77 16.39
C ALA A 490 -8.46 4.54 17.20
N LEU A 491 -7.62 3.85 18.00
CA LEU A 491 -6.53 4.53 18.71
C LEU A 491 -5.52 5.15 17.74
N ARG A 492 -5.26 4.54 16.57
CA ARG A 492 -4.44 5.16 15.52
C ARG A 492 -5.06 6.44 15.00
N ALA A 493 -6.33 6.38 14.63
CA ALA A 493 -7.06 7.56 14.14
C ALA A 493 -7.04 8.68 15.20
N PHE A 494 -7.25 8.32 16.47
CA PHE A 494 -7.24 9.24 17.60
C PHE A 494 -5.86 9.86 17.87
N VAL A 495 -4.77 9.07 17.88
CA VAL A 495 -3.40 9.58 18.06
C VAL A 495 -2.95 10.38 16.84
N CYS A 496 -3.36 10.03 15.62
CA CYS A 496 -3.13 10.86 14.42
C CYS A 496 -3.90 12.19 14.50
N LEU A 497 -5.14 12.18 15.01
CA LEU A 497 -5.96 13.39 15.23
C LEU A 497 -5.43 14.25 16.39
N LEU A 498 -4.96 13.66 17.49
CA LEU A 498 -4.30 14.40 18.57
C LEU A 498 -2.90 14.87 18.19
N SER A 499 -2.17 14.17 17.33
CA SER A 499 -0.92 14.68 16.76
C SER A 499 -1.22 15.87 15.85
N ALA A 500 -2.32 15.84 15.09
CA ALA A 500 -2.81 16.97 14.33
C ALA A 500 -3.33 18.14 15.20
N PHE A 501 -3.81 17.89 16.43
CA PHE A 501 -4.28 18.92 17.38
C PHE A 501 -3.20 19.45 18.36
N LEU A 502 -2.25 18.60 18.78
CA LEU A 502 -1.16 18.89 19.74
C LEU A 502 0.15 19.34 19.07
N LEU A 503 0.28 19.28 17.75
CA LEU A 503 1.36 19.97 17.02
C LEU A 503 1.19 21.51 16.97
N SER A 504 0.19 22.06 17.67
CA SER A 504 -0.02 23.50 17.83
C SER A 504 0.48 24.10 19.16
N THR A 505 1.36 23.45 19.92
CA THR A 505 2.17 24.16 20.93
C THR A 505 3.49 24.63 20.32
N ARG A 506 3.39 25.53 19.34
CA ARG A 506 4.50 26.40 18.96
C ARG A 506 4.51 27.58 19.93
N ALA A 507 5.69 27.91 20.45
CA ALA A 507 5.87 29.13 21.23
C ALA A 507 5.47 30.35 20.37
N ASP A 508 4.73 31.29 20.96
CA ASP A 508 4.37 32.54 20.28
C ASP A 508 5.64 33.29 19.85
N THR A 509 5.65 33.81 18.62
CA THR A 509 6.80 34.53 18.06
C THR A 509 6.72 36.01 18.39
N ASP A 510 7.78 36.59 18.95
CA ASP A 510 7.86 38.04 19.17
C ASP A 510 7.88 38.79 17.82
N VAL A 511 7.01 39.79 17.69
CA VAL A 511 6.82 40.59 16.46
C VAL A 511 7.57 41.92 16.60
N PRO A 512 8.54 42.21 15.71
CA PRO A 512 9.23 43.49 15.73
C PRO A 512 8.33 44.63 15.24
N ILE A 513 8.33 45.74 15.98
CA ILE A 513 7.73 47.01 15.52
C ILE A 513 8.75 47.73 14.65
N THR A 514 8.40 47.95 13.38
CA THR A 514 9.31 48.50 12.37
C THR A 514 9.29 50.02 12.33
N GLN A 515 8.17 50.64 12.72
CA GLN A 515 8.00 52.10 12.80
C GLN A 515 6.86 52.44 13.78
N HIS A 516 6.95 53.57 14.49
CA HIS A 516 5.88 54.06 15.37
C HIS A 516 5.73 55.59 15.28
N TRP A 517 4.55 56.11 15.59
CA TRP A 517 4.23 57.54 15.64
C TRP A 517 3.08 57.79 16.60
N ASN A 518 2.84 59.06 16.95
CA ASN A 518 1.68 59.45 17.72
C ASN A 518 0.37 59.11 16.97
N GLY A 519 -0.31 58.04 17.38
CA GLY A 519 -1.52 57.52 16.73
C GLY A 519 -1.42 56.09 16.20
N GLY A 520 -0.24 55.46 16.17
CA GLY A 520 -0.12 54.08 15.67
C GLY A 520 1.32 53.61 15.40
N PHE A 521 1.44 52.40 14.88
CA PHE A 521 2.71 51.76 14.55
C PHE A 521 2.56 50.69 13.46
N ASN A 522 3.67 50.37 12.80
CA ASN A 522 3.78 49.27 11.84
C ASN A 522 4.49 48.07 12.46
N GLY A 523 3.99 46.87 12.18
CA GLY A 523 4.61 45.62 12.59
C GLY A 523 4.65 44.62 11.44
N GLU A 524 5.61 43.70 11.50
CA GLU A 524 5.73 42.59 10.56
C GLU A 524 5.78 41.26 11.34
N ALA A 525 4.65 40.56 11.36
CA ALA A 525 4.51 39.29 12.05
C ALA A 525 4.95 38.15 11.14
N CYS A 526 6.08 37.55 11.49
CA CYS A 526 6.77 36.60 10.64
C CYS A 526 6.94 35.26 11.37
N VAL A 527 6.14 34.26 11.02
CA VAL A 527 6.13 32.95 11.69
C VAL A 527 6.65 31.87 10.74
N PRO A 528 7.65 31.06 11.15
CA PRO A 528 8.14 29.95 10.33
C PRO A 528 7.09 28.84 10.27
N ILE A 529 6.75 28.40 9.05
CA ILE A 529 5.86 27.28 8.79
C ILE A 529 6.69 26.01 8.88
N THR A 530 6.26 25.00 9.63
CA THR A 530 6.98 23.70 9.69
C THR A 530 6.09 22.51 9.41
N GLN A 531 4.87 22.74 8.97
CA GLN A 531 3.94 21.72 8.54
C GLN A 531 3.11 22.32 7.39
N GLU A 532 2.63 21.46 6.50
CA GLU A 532 1.80 21.89 5.38
C GLU A 532 0.49 22.49 5.90
N LEU A 533 0.14 23.70 5.45
CA LEU A 533 -1.11 24.36 5.75
C LEU A 533 -1.87 24.57 4.43
N HIS A 534 -3.13 24.14 4.34
CA HIS A 534 -4.03 24.42 3.19
C HIS A 534 -5.09 25.49 3.49
N ALA A 535 -5.09 25.95 4.74
CA ALA A 535 -5.66 27.19 5.21
C ALA A 535 -4.97 27.53 6.54
N TRP A 536 -4.88 28.81 6.86
CA TRP A 536 -4.28 29.26 8.10
C TRP A 536 -5.02 30.45 8.71
N THR A 537 -4.90 30.54 10.03
CA THR A 537 -5.25 31.69 10.84
C THR A 537 -4.03 32.15 11.61
N MET A 538 -3.84 33.46 11.73
CA MET A 538 -2.77 34.06 12.52
C MET A 538 -3.36 34.88 13.66
N THR A 539 -3.00 34.56 14.90
CA THR A 539 -3.39 35.33 16.08
C THR A 539 -2.27 36.30 16.44
N LEU A 540 -2.57 37.60 16.41
CA LEU A 540 -1.72 38.67 16.94
C LEU A 540 -2.20 39.07 18.33
N THR A 541 -1.28 39.12 19.29
CA THR A 541 -1.56 39.54 20.67
C THR A 541 -0.71 40.74 21.05
N PHE A 542 -1.35 41.81 21.50
CA PHE A 542 -0.73 43.08 21.87
C PHE A 542 -0.74 43.24 23.40
N GLU A 543 0.38 43.69 23.97
CA GLU A 543 0.50 44.00 25.40
C GLU A 543 -0.52 45.06 25.85
N ASN A 544 -0.69 46.08 25.01
CA ASN A 544 -1.65 47.17 25.18
C ASN A 544 -2.71 47.11 24.06
N PRO A 545 -3.99 47.43 24.34
CA PRO A 545 -5.04 47.38 23.33
C PRO A 545 -4.79 48.41 22.21
N VAL A 546 -5.04 48.01 20.98
CA VAL A 546 -5.03 48.89 19.80
C VAL A 546 -6.47 49.14 19.33
N THR A 547 -6.73 50.29 18.69
CA THR A 547 -8.09 50.69 18.28
C THR A 547 -8.55 50.02 16.99
N SER A 548 -7.64 49.80 16.05
CA SER A 548 -7.92 49.12 14.78
C SER A 548 -6.64 48.58 14.15
N LEU A 549 -6.80 47.64 13.22
CA LEU A 549 -5.71 46.96 12.54
C LEU A 549 -5.98 46.95 11.02
N ASP A 550 -5.06 47.52 10.25
CA ASP A 550 -5.04 47.43 8.80
C ASP A 550 -4.08 46.33 8.35
N VAL A 551 -4.59 45.40 7.55
CA VAL A 551 -3.85 44.27 6.99
C VAL A 551 -4.36 43.97 5.58
N TRP A 552 -3.45 43.75 4.63
CA TRP A 552 -3.80 43.59 3.20
C TRP A 552 -3.66 42.15 2.68
N ALA A 553 -2.75 41.37 3.28
CA ALA A 553 -2.49 39.99 2.89
C ALA A 553 -3.40 38.95 3.59
N ALA A 554 -4.28 39.39 4.49
CA ALA A 554 -5.18 38.55 5.26
C ALA A 554 -6.50 39.30 5.52
N ASP A 555 -7.53 38.59 5.94
CA ASP A 555 -8.77 39.20 6.45
C ASP A 555 -8.80 39.13 7.97
N VAL A 556 -9.23 40.20 8.64
CA VAL A 556 -9.48 40.17 10.09
C VAL A 556 -10.76 39.39 10.34
N ALA A 557 -10.61 38.15 10.82
CA ALA A 557 -11.73 37.27 11.09
C ALA A 557 -12.38 37.56 12.45
N GLU A 558 -11.59 37.94 13.45
CA GLU A 558 -12.10 38.20 14.81
C GLU A 558 -11.23 39.21 15.57
N THR A 559 -11.85 39.97 16.48
CA THR A 559 -11.17 40.85 17.45
C THR A 559 -11.65 40.51 18.86
N LYS A 560 -10.72 40.25 19.78
CA LYS A 560 -10.99 39.84 21.16
C LYS A 560 -10.29 40.76 22.15
N ASP A 561 -10.71 40.64 23.42
CA ASP A 561 -10.09 41.29 24.57
C ASP A 561 -9.89 42.80 24.40
N GLY A 562 -10.94 43.48 23.91
CA GLY A 562 -10.97 44.94 23.79
C GLY A 562 -9.91 45.53 22.84
N GLY A 563 -9.45 44.77 21.83
CA GLY A 563 -8.42 45.21 20.89
C GLY A 563 -7.01 44.74 21.25
N LYS A 564 -6.87 43.81 22.20
CA LYS A 564 -5.58 43.16 22.51
C LYS A 564 -5.30 41.94 21.65
N VAL A 565 -6.30 41.31 21.06
CA VAL A 565 -6.11 40.08 20.26
C VAL A 565 -6.84 40.19 18.94
N TYR A 566 -6.14 39.94 17.83
CA TYR A 566 -6.69 39.92 16.48
C TYR A 566 -6.43 38.55 15.84
N VAL A 567 -7.47 37.91 15.31
CA VAL A 567 -7.35 36.66 14.55
C VAL A 567 -7.51 36.99 13.07
N LEU A 568 -6.46 36.73 12.32
CA LEU A 568 -6.39 36.92 10.87
C LEU A 568 -6.65 35.58 10.18
N LYS A 569 -7.27 35.60 9.01
CA LYS A 569 -7.48 34.42 8.17
C LYS A 569 -6.87 34.66 6.78
N ASN A 570 -6.28 33.61 6.22
CA ASN A 570 -5.73 33.61 4.87
C ASN A 570 -6.77 34.05 3.81
N LYS A 571 -6.29 34.61 2.69
CA LYS A 571 -7.06 34.78 1.46
C LYS A 571 -6.90 33.53 0.59
N ASP A 572 -7.70 33.38 -0.46
CA ASP A 572 -7.67 32.17 -1.31
C ASP A 572 -6.33 31.94 -2.03
N TRP A 573 -5.58 33.02 -2.28
CA TRP A 573 -4.32 32.99 -3.01
C TRP A 573 -3.08 32.73 -2.15
N ASN A 574 -3.19 32.81 -0.81
CA ASN A 574 -2.12 32.49 0.13
C ASN A 574 -2.56 31.52 1.22
N LYS A 575 -3.53 30.66 0.94
CA LYS A 575 -4.00 29.67 1.91
C LYS A 575 -3.06 28.49 2.08
N ASP A 576 -2.26 28.23 1.06
CA ASP A 576 -1.33 27.12 0.96
C ASP A 576 0.08 27.58 1.36
N GLU A 577 0.62 27.02 2.45
CA GLU A 577 1.95 27.35 3.00
C GLU A 577 2.71 26.06 3.34
N HIS A 578 4.01 26.01 3.06
CA HIS A 578 4.79 24.77 3.12
C HIS A 578 5.82 24.76 4.29
N PRO A 579 6.17 23.58 4.86
CA PRO A 579 7.24 23.46 5.84
C PRO A 579 8.56 24.04 5.32
N GLY A 580 9.13 25.00 6.06
CA GLY A 580 10.33 25.74 5.67
C GLY A 580 10.04 27.16 5.19
N ASP A 581 8.79 27.45 4.83
CA ASP A 581 8.36 28.80 4.48
C ASP A 581 8.28 29.70 5.72
N LYS A 582 8.19 31.00 5.47
CA LYS A 582 8.03 32.02 6.50
C LYS A 582 6.84 32.89 6.14
N LEU A 583 5.72 32.67 6.81
CA LEU A 583 4.52 33.47 6.63
C LEU A 583 4.71 34.82 7.33
N CYS A 584 4.84 35.87 6.54
CA CYS A 584 5.03 37.24 7.02
C CYS A 584 3.81 38.10 6.69
N ILE A 585 3.18 38.64 7.73
CA ILE A 585 2.04 39.54 7.63
C ILE A 585 2.46 40.92 8.11
N ILE A 586 2.47 41.87 7.18
CA ILE A 586 2.67 43.28 7.48
C ILE A 586 1.33 43.89 7.86
N PHE A 587 1.31 44.64 8.96
CA PHE A 587 0.13 45.34 9.44
C PHE A 587 0.45 46.75 9.94
N THR A 588 -0.56 47.61 9.91
CA THR A 588 -0.56 48.90 10.58
C THR A 588 -1.59 48.88 11.71
N ALA A 589 -1.13 49.07 12.94
CA ALA A 589 -2.00 49.15 14.12
C ALA A 589 -2.20 50.61 14.54
N HIS A 590 -3.43 50.99 14.84
CA HIS A 590 -3.79 52.32 15.31
C HIS A 590 -3.98 52.31 16.82
N SER A 591 -3.50 53.34 17.51
CA SER A 591 -3.55 53.43 18.98
C SER A 591 -3.61 54.88 19.45
N SER A 592 -3.96 55.12 20.71
CA SER A 592 -3.86 56.46 21.30
C SER A 592 -2.45 56.72 21.84
N GLY A 593 -1.81 57.79 21.37
CA GLY A 593 -0.44 58.14 21.75
C GLY A 593 0.63 57.49 20.88
N ASP A 594 1.89 57.76 21.20
CA ASP A 594 3.07 57.19 20.55
C ASP A 594 3.58 56.01 21.39
N VAL A 595 3.32 54.77 20.96
CA VAL A 595 3.55 53.54 21.74
C VAL A 595 4.32 52.49 20.94
N VAL A 596 5.11 51.68 21.64
CA VAL A 596 5.85 50.53 21.08
C VAL A 596 5.55 49.29 21.94
N PRO A 597 4.36 48.68 21.81
CA PRO A 597 3.96 47.57 22.66
C PRO A 597 4.73 46.29 22.29
N LYS A 598 4.88 45.37 23.26
CA LYS A 598 5.25 44.00 22.90
C LYS A 598 4.10 43.35 22.13
N VAL A 599 4.42 42.74 21.00
CA VAL A 599 3.46 42.01 20.16
C VAL A 599 3.96 40.60 19.94
N THR A 600 3.06 39.62 20.02
CA THR A 600 3.35 38.23 19.68
C THR A 600 2.42 37.73 18.58
N ALA A 601 2.92 36.81 17.75
CA ALA A 601 2.19 36.19 16.65
C ALA A 601 2.22 34.67 16.76
N ARG A 602 1.08 34.04 16.47
CA ARG A 602 0.91 32.60 16.41
C ARG A 602 0.13 32.22 15.15
N VAL A 603 0.54 31.16 14.46
CA VAL A 603 -0.18 30.63 13.28
C VAL A 603 -0.74 29.25 13.59
N ASP A 604 -2.02 29.07 13.33
CA ASP A 604 -2.74 27.80 13.40
C ASP A 604 -3.34 27.52 12.02
N GLY A 605 -3.26 26.31 11.48
CA GLY A 605 -3.84 26.00 10.17
C GLY A 605 -4.46 24.61 10.08
N THR A 606 -5.35 24.42 9.11
CA THR A 606 -5.95 23.10 8.84
C THR A 606 -5.03 22.32 7.92
N SER A 607 -4.43 21.25 8.45
CA SER A 607 -3.80 20.21 7.63
C SER A 607 -4.92 19.39 6.98
N GLY A 608 -5.11 19.53 5.67
CA GLY A 608 -5.91 18.58 4.90
C GLY A 608 -5.29 17.19 5.04
N GLY A 609 -6.02 16.24 5.62
CA GLY A 609 -5.55 14.88 5.82
C GLY A 609 -5.47 14.12 4.50
N GLY A 610 -4.28 14.10 3.90
CA GLY A 610 -3.85 13.06 2.96
C GLY A 610 -2.57 12.43 3.51
N PRO A 611 -2.45 11.10 3.60
CA PRO A 611 -1.19 10.49 3.97
C PRO A 611 -0.38 10.23 2.70
N THR A 612 0.76 10.92 2.57
CA THR A 612 2.07 10.27 2.41
C THR A 612 3.18 11.33 2.41
N GLN A 613 4.25 11.03 3.14
CA GLN A 613 5.49 11.78 3.11
C GLN A 613 6.01 11.87 1.67
N GLY A 614 6.03 13.07 1.11
CA GLY A 614 6.88 13.39 -0.02
C GLY A 614 8.36 13.31 0.39
N PRO A 615 9.26 12.96 -0.54
CA PRO A 615 10.70 12.95 -0.27
C PRO A 615 11.22 14.37 0.01
N LEU A 616 12.20 14.47 0.91
CA LEU A 616 12.94 15.68 1.28
C LEU A 616 13.36 16.52 0.06
N THR A 617 12.91 17.77 -0.03
CA THR A 617 13.45 18.78 -0.97
C THR A 617 14.41 19.74 -0.25
N ALA A 618 15.57 19.97 -0.86
CA ALA A 618 16.55 20.95 -0.42
C ALA A 618 16.15 22.38 -0.80
N ALA A 619 16.61 23.36 -0.02
CA ALA A 619 16.35 24.78 -0.25
C ALA A 619 16.96 25.31 -1.58
N PRO A 620 16.42 26.40 -2.16
CA PRO A 620 16.87 26.96 -3.45
C PRO A 620 18.37 27.29 -3.42
N GLY A 621 19.15 26.59 -4.25
CA GLY A 621 20.58 26.81 -4.42
C GLY A 621 21.51 25.72 -3.86
N GLN A 622 21.00 24.66 -3.22
CA GLN A 622 21.82 23.50 -2.84
C GLN A 622 21.18 22.16 -3.22
N THR A 623 21.95 21.30 -3.89
CA THR A 623 21.59 19.90 -4.19
C THR A 623 21.86 19.00 -2.97
N LEU A 624 20.86 18.24 -2.50
CA LEU A 624 21.12 17.09 -1.63
C LEU A 624 21.85 16.00 -2.44
N LYS A 625 22.93 15.46 -1.85
CA LYS A 625 23.73 14.43 -2.49
C LYS A 625 22.99 13.09 -2.44
N PRO A 626 23.07 12.28 -3.50
CA PRO A 626 22.25 11.08 -3.64
C PRO A 626 22.64 9.98 -2.64
N THR A 627 21.67 9.18 -2.19
CA THR A 627 21.95 7.92 -1.46
C THR A 627 22.44 6.80 -2.40
N ASN A 628 22.32 6.99 -3.72
CA ASN A 628 23.20 6.48 -4.77
C ASN A 628 23.20 7.49 -5.94
N PRO A 629 24.34 8.01 -6.42
CA PRO A 629 24.34 8.95 -7.54
C PRO A 629 23.62 8.42 -8.78
N PRO A 630 22.90 9.27 -9.55
CA PRO A 630 22.49 8.92 -10.91
C PRO A 630 23.70 8.36 -11.67
N GLY A 631 23.60 7.11 -12.15
CA GLY A 631 24.71 6.41 -12.78
C GLY A 631 25.65 5.63 -11.85
N THR A 632 25.21 5.23 -10.65
CA THR A 632 25.94 4.28 -9.77
C THR A 632 25.22 2.95 -9.61
N PHE A 633 24.62 2.44 -10.69
CA PHE A 633 24.23 1.04 -10.75
C PHE A 633 25.50 0.20 -10.93
N THR A 634 25.72 -0.78 -10.07
CA THR A 634 26.75 -1.81 -10.32
C THR A 634 26.35 -2.54 -11.60
N PRO A 635 27.22 -2.68 -12.63
CA PRO A 635 26.83 -3.31 -13.88
C PRO A 635 26.35 -4.75 -13.65
N GLY A 636 25.03 -4.96 -13.66
CA GLY A 636 24.40 -6.26 -13.79
C GLY A 636 24.35 -6.69 -15.25
N ALA A 637 23.90 -7.92 -15.51
CA ALA A 637 23.56 -8.34 -16.87
C ALA A 637 22.47 -7.42 -17.45
N ARG A 638 22.53 -7.14 -18.75
CA ARG A 638 21.52 -6.33 -19.47
C ARG A 638 21.05 -7.07 -20.71
N LEU A 639 19.95 -6.60 -21.30
CA LEU A 639 19.53 -7.06 -22.61
C LEU A 639 20.49 -6.55 -23.69
N GLU A 640 20.89 -7.45 -24.56
CA GLU A 640 21.80 -7.20 -25.68
C GLU A 640 21.29 -7.90 -26.94
N ILE A 641 21.87 -7.58 -28.10
CA ILE A 641 21.68 -8.34 -29.32
C ILE A 641 23.01 -8.94 -29.75
N LYS A 642 23.03 -10.26 -29.90
CA LYS A 642 24.18 -11.00 -30.42
C LYS A 642 23.71 -12.02 -31.44
N ASP A 643 24.40 -12.06 -32.58
CA ASP A 643 24.10 -12.99 -33.69
C ASP A 643 22.62 -12.94 -34.14
N ASN A 644 22.03 -11.73 -34.16
CA ASN A 644 20.62 -11.45 -34.47
C ASN A 644 19.60 -12.05 -33.48
N TYR A 645 20.00 -12.31 -32.25
CA TYR A 645 19.10 -12.73 -31.17
C TYR A 645 19.21 -11.80 -29.98
N PHE A 646 18.09 -11.60 -29.28
CA PHE A 646 18.16 -11.05 -27.94
C PHE A 646 18.92 -12.01 -27.03
N THR A 647 19.85 -11.46 -26.26
CA THR A 647 20.59 -12.18 -25.25
C THR A 647 20.58 -11.45 -23.92
N TYR A 648 20.50 -12.20 -22.82
CA TYR A 648 20.67 -11.69 -21.48
C TYR A 648 21.64 -12.61 -20.74
N ASP A 649 22.67 -12.05 -20.11
CA ASP A 649 23.77 -12.80 -19.47
C ASP A 649 24.39 -13.85 -20.42
N GLY A 650 24.62 -13.45 -21.68
CA GLY A 650 25.21 -14.30 -22.72
C GLY A 650 24.32 -15.45 -23.22
N LYS A 651 23.09 -15.58 -22.72
CA LYS A 651 22.12 -16.59 -23.17
C LYS A 651 21.08 -15.94 -24.06
N ARG A 652 20.71 -16.63 -25.14
CA ARG A 652 19.56 -16.23 -25.95
C ARG A 652 18.30 -16.15 -25.08
N VAL A 653 17.45 -15.17 -25.30
CA VAL A 653 16.15 -15.02 -24.63
C VAL A 653 15.06 -14.69 -25.64
N PHE A 654 13.83 -15.08 -25.33
CA PHE A 654 12.63 -14.67 -26.06
C PHE A 654 11.85 -13.67 -25.19
N LEU A 655 11.50 -12.51 -25.73
CA LEU A 655 10.73 -11.51 -24.97
C LEU A 655 9.25 -11.89 -24.95
N ASN A 656 8.78 -12.39 -23.82
CA ASN A 656 7.40 -12.84 -23.59
C ASN A 656 6.68 -11.84 -22.67
N GLY A 657 5.60 -11.23 -23.12
CA GLY A 657 4.85 -10.31 -22.27
C GLY A 657 3.72 -9.57 -22.98
N GLY A 658 3.55 -8.29 -22.67
CA GLY A 658 2.44 -7.50 -23.19
C GLY A 658 2.61 -5.99 -23.00
N ASN A 659 1.64 -5.26 -23.52
CA ASN A 659 1.53 -3.83 -23.38
C ASN A 659 0.72 -3.50 -22.13
N LEU A 660 1.24 -2.63 -21.26
CA LEU A 660 0.49 -2.12 -20.11
C LEU A 660 -0.82 -1.50 -20.60
N PRO A 661 -0.81 -0.67 -21.66
CA PRO A 661 0.19 0.28 -22.16
C PRO A 661 0.30 1.57 -21.32
N TRP A 662 -0.67 1.79 -20.43
CA TRP A 662 -0.71 2.89 -19.45
C TRP A 662 -1.65 2.48 -18.31
N ILE A 663 -1.57 3.20 -17.18
CA ILE A 663 -2.65 3.18 -16.18
C ILE A 663 -3.59 4.36 -16.44
N SER A 664 -3.02 5.55 -16.65
CA SER A 664 -3.71 6.76 -17.03
C SER A 664 -3.01 7.34 -18.26
N TYR A 665 -3.70 7.23 -19.40
CA TYR A 665 -3.18 7.62 -20.71
C TYR A 665 -2.55 9.03 -20.68
N ALA A 666 -1.23 9.12 -20.85
CA ALA A 666 -0.40 10.34 -20.83
C ALA A 666 -0.25 11.05 -19.47
N TYR A 667 -0.76 10.44 -18.39
CA TYR A 667 -0.80 10.98 -17.03
C TYR A 667 -0.21 9.98 -16.01
N ASP A 668 0.77 9.18 -16.44
CA ASP A 668 1.42 8.17 -15.59
C ASP A 668 2.69 8.68 -14.90
N PHE A 669 3.47 9.56 -15.52
CA PHE A 669 4.82 9.94 -15.07
C PHE A 669 5.03 11.46 -15.09
N GLY A 670 5.89 11.95 -14.18
CA GLY A 670 6.16 13.38 -14.01
C GLY A 670 5.01 14.13 -13.35
N GLU A 671 5.25 15.37 -12.93
CA GLU A 671 4.24 16.19 -12.25
C GLU A 671 3.66 15.58 -10.96
N GLY A 672 4.38 14.60 -10.37
CA GLY A 672 3.94 13.84 -9.20
C GLY A 672 2.80 12.85 -9.50
N GLN A 673 2.67 12.39 -10.74
CA GLN A 673 1.56 11.53 -11.15
C GLN A 673 1.76 10.06 -10.78
N TRP A 674 3.01 9.59 -10.83
CA TRP A 674 3.35 8.17 -10.66
C TRP A 674 2.88 7.59 -9.33
N GLN A 675 2.96 8.35 -8.24
CA GLN A 675 2.49 7.92 -6.92
C GLN A 675 1.02 7.45 -6.91
N TYR A 676 0.17 8.01 -7.79
CA TYR A 676 -1.23 7.60 -7.91
C TYR A 676 -1.44 6.38 -8.80
N ARG A 677 -0.44 5.99 -9.60
CA ARG A 677 -0.51 4.92 -10.61
C ARG A 677 0.31 3.70 -10.24
N ARG A 678 1.33 3.88 -9.39
CA ARG A 678 2.32 2.86 -9.00
C ARG A 678 1.67 1.56 -8.54
N ALA A 679 0.68 1.60 -7.65
CA ALA A 679 0.04 0.39 -7.12
C ALA A 679 -0.72 -0.41 -8.22
N GLN A 680 -1.37 0.30 -9.14
CA GLN A 680 -2.06 -0.31 -10.28
C GLN A 680 -1.06 -0.92 -11.26
N ALA A 681 0.06 -0.24 -11.52
CA ALA A 681 1.16 -0.77 -12.32
C ALA A 681 1.80 -2.01 -11.68
N GLU A 682 2.13 -1.97 -10.38
CA GLU A 682 2.69 -3.11 -9.64
C GLU A 682 1.77 -4.34 -9.66
N THR A 683 0.46 -4.14 -9.63
CA THR A 683 -0.52 -5.23 -9.80
C THR A 683 -0.33 -5.94 -11.14
N GLN A 684 -0.01 -5.22 -12.21
CA GLN A 684 0.29 -5.84 -13.51
C GLN A 684 1.64 -6.57 -13.48
N PHE A 685 2.70 -5.98 -12.89
CA PHE A 685 3.99 -6.66 -12.74
C PHE A 685 3.89 -7.99 -11.98
N ARG A 686 3.03 -8.08 -10.96
CA ARG A 686 2.77 -9.34 -10.24
C ARG A 686 2.14 -10.40 -11.15
N LYS A 687 1.08 -10.04 -11.88
CA LYS A 687 0.42 -10.95 -12.84
C LYS A 687 1.37 -11.39 -13.96
N MET A 688 2.22 -10.47 -14.41
CA MET A 688 3.29 -10.76 -15.36
C MET A 688 4.26 -11.79 -14.81
N LYS A 689 4.73 -11.63 -13.58
CA LYS A 689 5.60 -12.63 -12.93
C LYS A 689 4.92 -13.99 -12.80
N GLU A 690 3.68 -14.04 -12.34
CA GLU A 690 2.90 -15.28 -12.15
C GLU A 690 2.64 -16.02 -13.48
N SER A 691 2.42 -15.27 -14.56
CA SER A 691 2.24 -15.82 -15.91
C SER A 691 3.56 -16.14 -16.62
N GLY A 692 4.72 -15.82 -16.05
CA GLY A 692 6.01 -16.05 -16.68
C GLY A 692 6.34 -15.08 -17.82
N ALA A 693 5.78 -13.87 -17.78
CA ALA A 693 6.27 -12.77 -18.59
C ALA A 693 7.67 -12.33 -18.11
N ASN A 694 8.47 -11.82 -19.05
CA ASN A 694 9.78 -11.25 -18.79
C ASN A 694 9.96 -9.85 -19.40
N SER A 695 8.93 -9.29 -20.04
CA SER A 695 9.02 -7.99 -20.71
C SER A 695 7.69 -7.23 -20.74
N LEU A 696 7.75 -5.92 -20.57
CA LEU A 696 6.62 -4.99 -20.57
C LEU A 696 6.88 -3.80 -21.48
N ARG A 697 5.91 -3.46 -22.33
CA ARG A 697 5.87 -2.19 -23.06
C ARG A 697 4.86 -1.23 -22.42
N LEU A 698 5.23 0.04 -22.25
CA LEU A 698 4.34 1.09 -21.74
C LEU A 698 4.67 2.45 -22.36
N TRP A 699 3.71 3.37 -22.35
CA TRP A 699 3.83 4.67 -23.03
C TRP A 699 4.04 5.82 -22.04
N ILE A 700 4.84 6.81 -22.44
CA ILE A 700 5.35 7.86 -21.53
C ILE A 700 4.80 9.24 -21.89
N HIS A 701 5.28 9.87 -22.96
CA HIS A 701 4.87 11.23 -23.33
C HIS A 701 3.61 11.24 -24.18
N ILE A 702 3.42 10.21 -25.00
CA ILE A 702 2.29 10.05 -25.91
C ILE A 702 2.21 11.21 -26.93
N GLN A 703 1.45 12.28 -26.69
CA GLN A 703 1.42 13.47 -27.53
C GLN A 703 1.87 14.74 -26.79
N GLY A 704 2.44 14.57 -25.60
CA GLY A 704 3.01 15.62 -24.79
C GLY A 704 1.98 16.28 -23.86
N GLU A 705 0.97 15.56 -23.40
CA GLU A 705 -0.12 16.08 -22.57
C GLU A 705 0.40 16.64 -21.24
N THR A 706 1.25 15.87 -20.55
CA THR A 706 1.86 16.25 -19.26
C THR A 706 3.37 16.39 -19.33
N THR A 707 4.04 15.47 -20.02
CA THR A 707 5.50 15.44 -20.15
C THR A 707 5.89 15.30 -21.62
N PRO A 708 7.00 15.91 -22.08
CA PRO A 708 7.85 16.86 -21.37
C PRO A 708 7.19 18.25 -21.22
N ILE A 709 7.87 19.20 -20.58
CA ILE A 709 7.38 20.58 -20.42
C ILE A 709 7.78 21.42 -21.61
N PHE A 710 6.80 22.12 -22.17
CA PHE A 710 6.97 23.06 -23.27
C PHE A 710 6.75 24.49 -22.81
N ASP A 711 7.57 25.43 -23.29
CA ASP A 711 7.29 26.85 -23.16
C ASP A 711 6.21 27.30 -24.18
N SER A 712 5.85 28.58 -24.11
CA SER A 712 4.83 29.18 -25.01
C SER A 712 5.23 29.18 -26.49
N THR A 713 6.51 28.97 -26.81
CA THR A 713 6.99 28.86 -28.20
C THR A 713 6.99 27.42 -28.69
N GLY A 714 6.74 26.45 -27.81
CA GLY A 714 6.81 25.02 -28.07
C GLY A 714 8.23 24.44 -28.02
N LEU A 715 9.18 25.13 -27.37
CA LEU A 715 10.48 24.55 -27.02
C LEU A 715 10.35 23.76 -25.71
N VAL A 716 11.05 22.64 -25.61
CA VAL A 716 11.08 21.85 -24.37
C VAL A 716 12.05 22.48 -23.39
N THR A 717 11.60 22.67 -22.15
CA THR A 717 12.37 23.28 -21.06
C THR A 717 12.85 22.27 -20.02
N GLY A 718 12.21 21.10 -19.93
CA GLY A 718 12.56 20.02 -19.00
C GLY A 718 11.62 18.82 -19.11
N LEU A 719 11.85 17.79 -18.29
CA LEU A 719 11.01 16.58 -18.24
C LEU A 719 9.67 16.84 -17.55
N ASP A 720 9.71 17.56 -16.44
CA ASP A 720 8.56 17.99 -15.66
C ASP A 720 8.93 19.27 -14.87
N THR A 721 7.93 19.97 -14.34
CA THR A 721 8.11 21.18 -13.51
C THR A 721 8.41 20.86 -12.05
N LYS A 722 7.98 19.67 -11.58
CA LYS A 722 8.14 19.23 -10.19
C LYS A 722 9.41 18.41 -9.92
N GLY A 723 10.18 18.07 -10.94
CA GLY A 723 11.42 17.28 -10.80
C GLY A 723 11.22 15.83 -10.35
N THR A 724 10.02 15.29 -10.56
CA THR A 724 9.60 13.93 -10.16
C THR A 724 9.86 12.89 -11.24
N PHE A 725 9.81 13.28 -12.53
CA PHE A 725 9.81 12.35 -13.66
C PHE A 725 10.95 11.31 -13.61
N ILE A 726 12.19 11.73 -13.32
CA ILE A 726 13.34 10.82 -13.29
C ILE A 726 13.18 9.77 -12.19
N ASN A 727 12.70 10.19 -11.01
CA ASN A 727 12.48 9.27 -9.89
C ASN A 727 11.33 8.31 -10.19
N ASP A 728 10.28 8.79 -10.85
CA ASP A 728 9.15 7.96 -11.25
C ASP A 728 9.59 6.84 -12.19
N ILE A 729 10.41 7.16 -13.21
CA ILE A 729 10.94 6.14 -14.13
C ILE A 729 11.91 5.18 -13.43
N ILE A 730 12.74 5.67 -12.50
CA ILE A 730 13.62 4.78 -11.73
C ILE A 730 12.80 3.82 -10.87
N ASP A 731 11.73 4.27 -10.23
CA ASP A 731 10.86 3.40 -9.44
C ASP A 731 10.11 2.37 -10.30
N LEU A 732 9.64 2.76 -11.49
CA LEU A 732 9.12 1.82 -12.49
C LEU A 732 10.17 0.76 -12.86
N LEU A 733 11.42 1.17 -13.12
CA LEU A 733 12.49 0.23 -13.46
C LEU A 733 12.85 -0.68 -12.28
N ASN A 734 12.80 -0.18 -11.03
CA ASN A 734 12.93 -1.00 -9.83
C ASN A 734 11.82 -2.05 -9.72
N LEU A 735 10.57 -1.72 -10.08
CA LEU A 735 9.50 -2.72 -10.19
C LEU A 735 9.83 -3.78 -11.23
N GLY A 736 10.32 -3.37 -12.39
CA GLY A 736 10.81 -4.31 -13.41
C GLY A 736 11.85 -5.27 -12.85
N GLN A 737 12.85 -4.76 -12.12
CA GLN A 737 13.88 -5.60 -11.49
C GLN A 737 13.29 -6.53 -10.44
N GLN A 738 12.43 -6.02 -9.55
CA GLN A 738 11.78 -6.79 -8.48
C GLN A 738 10.98 -7.98 -9.02
N TYR A 739 10.35 -7.84 -10.19
CA TYR A 739 9.49 -8.85 -10.78
C TYR A 739 10.13 -9.60 -11.96
N ASP A 740 11.43 -9.41 -12.20
CA ASP A 740 12.17 -9.98 -13.34
C ASP A 740 11.56 -9.65 -14.73
N VAL A 741 11.11 -8.41 -14.90
CA VAL A 741 10.48 -7.88 -16.13
C VAL A 741 11.33 -6.76 -16.72
N LEU A 742 11.73 -6.91 -17.98
CA LEU A 742 12.39 -5.89 -18.77
C LEU A 742 11.39 -4.85 -19.29
N ILE A 743 11.68 -3.58 -19.11
CA ILE A 743 10.78 -2.48 -19.44
C ILE A 743 11.23 -1.79 -20.72
N PHE A 744 10.26 -1.53 -21.60
CA PHE A 744 10.42 -0.85 -22.88
C PHE A 744 9.52 0.41 -22.90
N PRO A 745 10.02 1.57 -22.40
CA PRO A 745 9.31 2.83 -22.51
C PRO A 745 9.14 3.25 -23.97
N THR A 746 7.89 3.53 -24.34
CA THR A 746 7.50 4.13 -25.62
C THR A 746 7.31 5.63 -25.44
N LEU A 747 8.12 6.43 -26.11
CA LEU A 747 8.15 7.87 -25.88
C LEU A 747 6.89 8.54 -26.44
N TRP A 748 6.62 8.37 -27.72
CA TRP A 748 5.59 9.12 -28.44
C TRP A 748 4.52 8.23 -29.07
N ASN A 749 3.39 8.81 -29.46
CA ASN A 749 2.30 8.12 -30.13
C ASN A 749 1.78 8.91 -31.35
N ALA A 750 1.68 8.21 -32.48
CA ALA A 750 1.12 8.74 -33.73
C ALA A 750 -0.13 8.00 -34.23
N ALA A 751 -0.65 7.02 -33.47
CA ALA A 751 -1.88 6.29 -33.80
C ALA A 751 -3.17 7.12 -33.66
N VAL A 752 -3.10 8.27 -32.98
CA VAL A 752 -4.22 9.22 -32.81
C VAL A 752 -3.74 10.64 -33.08
N ASN A 753 -4.67 11.59 -33.22
CA ASN A 753 -4.35 13.00 -33.44
C ASN A 753 -5.14 13.87 -32.45
N GLN A 754 -4.61 13.95 -31.24
CA GLN A 754 -5.13 14.65 -30.08
C GLN A 754 -4.20 15.78 -29.62
N ASP A 755 -3.07 16.01 -30.32
CA ASP A 755 -2.11 17.09 -30.09
C ASP A 755 -2.72 18.47 -30.44
N THR A 756 -3.60 18.94 -29.57
CA THR A 756 -4.34 20.20 -29.71
C THR A 756 -3.45 21.45 -29.61
N HIS A 757 -2.27 21.32 -29.01
CA HIS A 757 -1.32 22.42 -28.80
C HIS A 757 -0.12 22.39 -29.76
N ASN A 758 -0.10 21.45 -30.72
CA ASN A 758 0.99 21.23 -31.67
C ASN A 758 2.36 21.02 -30.99
N ARG A 759 2.37 20.34 -29.84
CA ARG A 759 3.58 19.99 -29.07
C ARG A 759 4.40 18.96 -29.84
N LEU A 760 3.83 17.77 -30.06
CA LEU A 760 4.46 16.72 -30.86
C LEU A 760 4.62 17.14 -32.33
N ASP A 761 3.64 17.83 -32.90
CA ASP A 761 3.72 18.39 -34.27
C ASP A 761 4.94 19.30 -34.43
N GLY A 762 5.17 20.17 -33.44
CA GLY A 762 6.33 21.05 -33.38
C GLY A 762 7.65 20.29 -33.36
N LEU A 763 7.76 19.24 -32.54
CA LEU A 763 8.97 18.41 -32.48
C LEU A 763 9.23 17.63 -33.78
N ILE A 764 8.19 17.16 -34.46
CA ILE A 764 8.34 16.43 -35.73
C ILE A 764 8.81 17.37 -36.84
N LYS A 765 8.20 18.57 -36.95
CA LYS A 765 8.45 19.49 -38.07
C LYS A 765 9.70 20.35 -37.89
N ASP A 766 9.94 20.85 -36.68
CA ASP A 766 10.98 21.84 -36.39
C ASP A 766 12.21 21.19 -35.71
N PRO A 767 13.37 21.12 -36.40
CA PRO A 767 14.59 20.55 -35.83
C PRO A 767 15.09 21.27 -34.58
N VAL A 768 14.80 22.57 -34.41
CA VAL A 768 15.21 23.33 -33.22
C VAL A 768 14.42 22.89 -32.00
N LYS A 769 13.10 22.68 -32.16
CA LYS A 769 12.24 22.16 -31.09
C LYS A 769 12.60 20.72 -30.75
N LEU A 770 12.85 19.87 -31.74
CA LEU A 770 13.35 18.51 -31.51
C LEU A 770 14.67 18.53 -30.72
N GLN A 771 15.61 19.41 -31.09
CA GLN A 771 16.87 19.51 -30.38
C GLN A 771 16.68 19.97 -28.92
N SER A 772 15.73 20.88 -28.66
CA SER A 772 15.41 21.26 -27.28
C SER A 772 14.90 20.07 -26.45
N TYR A 773 14.04 19.20 -27.01
CA TYR A 773 13.62 17.96 -26.35
C TYR A 773 14.80 17.05 -26.06
N ILE A 774 15.66 16.85 -27.06
CA ILE A 774 16.85 16.00 -26.93
C ILE A 774 17.74 16.48 -25.78
N ASP A 775 18.04 17.78 -25.75
CA ASP A 775 18.99 18.35 -24.80
C ASP A 775 18.43 18.50 -23.39
N LYS A 776 17.14 18.85 -23.27
CA LYS A 776 16.51 19.22 -21.98
C LYS A 776 15.71 18.09 -21.34
N ALA A 777 15.35 17.06 -22.10
CA ALA A 777 14.58 15.94 -21.59
C ALA A 777 15.23 14.58 -21.87
N LEU A 778 15.43 14.21 -23.13
CA LEU A 778 15.83 12.85 -23.50
C LEU A 778 17.23 12.46 -23.01
N ILE A 779 18.25 13.30 -23.24
CA ILE A 779 19.62 13.03 -22.78
C ILE A 779 19.69 13.00 -21.24
N PRO A 780 19.12 13.96 -20.50
CA PRO A 780 19.05 13.88 -19.04
C PRO A 780 18.40 12.59 -18.53
N TRP A 781 17.27 12.20 -19.11
CA TRP A 781 16.59 10.96 -18.76
C TRP A 781 17.45 9.73 -19.04
N ALA A 782 17.96 9.59 -20.26
CA ALA A 782 18.80 8.45 -20.66
C ALA A 782 20.07 8.33 -19.82
N LYS A 783 20.65 9.44 -19.35
CA LYS A 783 21.79 9.44 -18.42
C LYS A 783 21.41 8.94 -17.04
N ALA A 784 20.25 9.33 -16.53
CA ALA A 784 19.82 9.00 -15.18
C ALA A 784 19.55 7.49 -15.00
N VAL A 785 19.02 6.83 -16.03
CA VAL A 785 18.68 5.39 -16.00
C VAL A 785 19.79 4.48 -16.54
N LYS A 786 20.97 5.05 -16.86
CA LYS A 786 22.09 4.30 -17.43
C LYS A 786 22.60 3.23 -16.50
N GLY A 787 22.56 1.99 -16.98
CA GLY A 787 23.01 0.81 -16.25
C GLY A 787 21.92 0.12 -15.44
N HIS A 788 20.66 0.60 -15.50
CA HIS A 788 19.57 -0.08 -14.81
C HIS A 788 19.28 -1.44 -15.48
N PRO A 789 19.30 -2.57 -14.74
CA PRO A 789 19.21 -3.92 -15.32
C PRO A 789 17.84 -4.24 -15.94
N ALA A 790 16.77 -3.65 -15.39
CA ALA A 790 15.41 -3.80 -15.91
C ALA A 790 15.09 -2.94 -17.14
N LEU A 791 15.98 -2.05 -17.60
CA LEU A 791 15.73 -1.30 -18.82
C LEU A 791 16.06 -2.20 -20.03
N GLY A 792 15.03 -2.71 -20.70
CA GLY A 792 15.17 -3.60 -21.85
C GLY A 792 15.60 -2.85 -23.12
N GLY A 793 14.98 -1.70 -23.38
CA GLY A 793 15.25 -0.88 -24.56
C GLY A 793 14.31 0.31 -24.64
N TRP A 794 14.41 1.09 -25.71
CA TRP A 794 13.62 2.31 -25.93
C TRP A 794 12.78 2.17 -27.19
N ASP A 795 11.48 2.45 -27.13
CA ASP A 795 10.62 2.60 -28.30
C ASP A 795 10.40 4.09 -28.55
N ILE A 796 10.83 4.61 -29.69
CA ILE A 796 10.74 6.05 -29.94
C ILE A 796 9.30 6.48 -30.19
N MET A 797 8.51 5.69 -30.91
CA MET A 797 7.17 6.10 -31.30
C MET A 797 6.29 4.90 -31.63
N ASN A 798 5.10 4.90 -31.03
CA ASN A 798 4.00 4.05 -31.42
C ASN A 798 3.40 4.52 -32.75
N GLU A 799 3.40 3.62 -33.74
CA GLU A 799 2.70 3.70 -35.02
C GLU A 799 2.80 5.05 -35.74
N PRO A 800 4.00 5.44 -36.23
CA PRO A 800 4.18 6.65 -37.02
C PRO A 800 3.21 6.75 -38.20
N GLU A 801 2.81 5.61 -38.76
CA GLU A 801 1.93 5.55 -39.94
C GLU A 801 0.52 6.06 -39.68
N GLY A 802 0.09 6.19 -38.42
CA GLY A 802 -1.19 6.78 -38.08
C GLY A 802 -1.35 8.20 -38.58
N MET A 803 -0.24 8.97 -38.56
CA MET A 803 -0.20 10.33 -39.05
C MET A 803 0.63 10.55 -40.32
N LEU A 804 1.08 9.47 -40.98
CA LEU A 804 1.82 9.53 -42.24
C LEU A 804 0.89 9.91 -43.41
N ASN A 805 1.40 10.72 -44.33
CA ASN A 805 0.73 10.95 -45.60
C ASN A 805 1.15 9.86 -46.63
N PRO A 806 0.26 8.95 -47.04
CA PRO A 806 0.56 7.86 -47.97
C PRO A 806 0.51 8.28 -49.45
N GLU A 807 0.53 9.58 -49.74
CA GLU A 807 0.35 10.13 -51.09
C GLU A 807 1.53 11.01 -51.52
N VAL A 808 2.66 10.92 -50.84
CA VAL A 808 3.86 11.70 -51.12
C VAL A 808 4.71 10.95 -52.13
N SER A 809 4.91 11.55 -53.31
CA SER A 809 5.85 11.04 -54.29
C SER A 809 7.24 11.63 -54.05
N ASP A 810 8.25 10.77 -54.02
CA ASP A 810 9.65 11.17 -53.88
C ASP A 810 10.52 10.30 -54.81
N PRO A 811 11.54 10.85 -55.48
CA PRO A 811 12.45 10.03 -56.28
C PRO A 811 13.25 9.02 -55.45
N ASP A 812 13.31 9.21 -54.12
CA ASP A 812 13.98 8.32 -53.20
C ASP A 812 12.99 7.30 -52.60
N PRO A 813 13.19 5.99 -52.80
CA PRO A 813 12.29 4.97 -52.24
C PRO A 813 12.12 5.06 -50.71
N CYS A 814 13.13 5.57 -49.99
CA CYS A 814 13.03 5.79 -48.55
C CYS A 814 11.90 6.75 -48.16
N PHE A 815 11.56 7.69 -49.03
CA PHE A 815 10.63 8.78 -48.73
C PHE A 815 9.34 8.73 -49.58
N ASP A 816 9.32 7.91 -50.63
CA ASP A 816 8.12 7.69 -51.44
C ASP A 816 7.09 6.86 -50.67
N THR A 817 5.89 7.39 -50.49
CA THR A 817 4.81 6.69 -49.80
C THR A 817 3.72 6.22 -50.75
N THR A 818 3.90 6.36 -52.07
CA THR A 818 2.83 6.09 -53.04
C THR A 818 2.44 4.62 -53.09
N ALA A 819 3.38 3.71 -52.76
CA ALA A 819 3.10 2.29 -52.57
C ALA A 819 2.09 2.06 -51.44
N LEU A 820 2.11 2.90 -50.39
CA LEU A 820 1.26 2.80 -49.21
C LEU A 820 -0.16 3.35 -49.46
N LYS A 821 -0.47 3.81 -50.67
CA LYS A 821 -1.82 4.26 -51.01
C LYS A 821 -2.83 3.13 -50.80
N ASN A 822 -3.93 3.45 -50.12
CA ASN A 822 -4.97 2.49 -49.71
C ASN A 822 -4.51 1.41 -48.71
N SER A 823 -3.32 1.53 -48.12
CA SER A 823 -2.83 0.57 -47.13
C SER A 823 -3.50 0.68 -45.75
N GLY A 824 -4.19 1.80 -45.50
CA GLY A 824 -4.73 2.20 -44.20
C GLY A 824 -3.93 3.33 -43.53
N ALA A 825 -2.69 3.59 -43.95
CA ALA A 825 -1.85 4.65 -43.37
C ALA A 825 -2.50 6.05 -43.45
N GLY A 826 -2.23 6.88 -42.44
CA GLY A 826 -2.76 8.23 -42.32
C GLY A 826 -4.16 8.31 -41.70
N TRP A 827 -4.62 7.27 -40.99
CA TRP A 827 -5.97 7.20 -40.42
C TRP A 827 -6.24 8.25 -39.34
N ALA A 828 -5.22 8.64 -38.56
CA ALA A 828 -5.30 9.71 -37.58
C ALA A 828 -5.12 11.11 -38.22
N GLY A 829 -4.61 11.14 -39.45
CA GLY A 829 -4.53 12.32 -40.29
C GLY A 829 -3.24 12.35 -41.11
N LYS A 830 -3.34 12.66 -42.40
CA LYS A 830 -2.18 12.71 -43.33
C LYS A 830 -1.31 13.96 -43.09
N LYS A 831 -0.57 14.01 -41.97
CA LYS A 831 0.12 15.22 -41.49
C LYS A 831 1.59 15.31 -41.90
N TYR A 832 2.31 14.19 -41.94
CA TYR A 832 3.76 14.18 -42.09
C TYR A 832 4.24 13.29 -43.23
N ASP A 833 5.42 13.58 -43.75
CA ASP A 833 6.14 12.72 -44.69
C ASP A 833 7.23 11.89 -43.98
N TYR A 834 7.82 10.92 -44.69
CA TYR A 834 8.90 10.11 -44.12
C TYR A 834 10.18 10.89 -43.85
N LYS A 835 10.47 11.99 -44.56
CA LYS A 835 11.66 12.81 -44.24
C LYS A 835 11.55 13.38 -42.83
N GLN A 836 10.36 13.83 -42.43
CA GLN A 836 10.09 14.34 -41.09
C GLN A 836 10.13 13.23 -40.04
N PHE A 837 9.39 12.14 -40.23
CA PHE A 837 9.37 11.03 -39.27
C PHE A 837 10.73 10.37 -39.11
N LEU A 838 11.42 10.03 -40.19
CA LEU A 838 12.70 9.34 -40.12
C LEU A 838 13.79 10.25 -39.52
N ARG A 839 13.77 11.57 -39.76
CA ARG A 839 14.65 12.51 -39.04
C ARG A 839 14.35 12.52 -37.53
N PHE A 840 13.07 12.60 -37.17
CA PHE A 840 12.62 12.60 -35.78
C PHE A 840 13.10 11.34 -35.03
N LEU A 841 12.94 10.17 -35.64
CA LEU A 841 13.42 8.90 -35.11
C LEU A 841 14.95 8.81 -35.05
N ASN A 842 15.65 9.19 -36.14
CA ASN A 842 17.10 9.12 -36.25
C ASN A 842 17.80 9.98 -35.19
N TRP A 843 17.33 11.20 -34.95
CA TRP A 843 17.96 12.13 -34.01
C TRP A 843 17.82 11.66 -32.55
N GLN A 844 16.63 11.19 -32.14
CA GLN A 844 16.40 10.69 -30.79
C GLN A 844 17.17 9.38 -30.53
N THR A 845 17.17 8.48 -31.50
CA THR A 845 17.95 7.23 -31.44
C THR A 845 19.44 7.53 -31.28
N ALA A 846 19.98 8.45 -32.08
CA ALA A 846 21.37 8.86 -31.96
C ALA A 846 21.68 9.53 -30.62
N ALA A 847 20.74 10.29 -30.06
CA ALA A 847 20.89 10.92 -28.75
C ALA A 847 20.96 9.88 -27.61
N ILE A 848 20.05 8.90 -27.60
CA ILE A 848 20.05 7.79 -26.63
C ILE A 848 21.39 7.04 -26.70
N LYS A 849 21.81 6.66 -27.92
CA LYS A 849 23.07 5.92 -28.14
C LYS A 849 24.33 6.75 -27.88
N SER A 850 24.24 8.08 -27.89
CA SER A 850 25.36 8.94 -27.46
C SER A 850 25.62 8.87 -25.95
N VAL A 851 24.60 8.53 -25.15
CA VAL A 851 24.71 8.34 -23.71
C VAL A 851 25.26 6.95 -23.38
N ASP A 852 24.75 5.93 -24.05
CA ASP A 852 25.23 4.56 -23.97
C ASP A 852 25.04 3.86 -25.32
N PRO A 853 26.12 3.50 -26.03
CA PRO A 853 26.02 2.84 -27.33
C PRO A 853 25.39 1.44 -27.25
N ASN A 854 25.27 0.87 -26.05
CA ASN A 854 24.65 -0.44 -25.82
C ASN A 854 23.14 -0.36 -25.55
N TYR A 855 22.55 0.84 -25.48
CA TYR A 855 21.09 0.96 -25.44
C TYR A 855 20.46 0.43 -26.72
N LEU A 856 19.47 -0.44 -26.55
CA LEU A 856 18.65 -0.97 -27.64
C LEU A 856 17.50 0.00 -27.91
N VAL A 857 17.26 0.30 -29.19
CA VAL A 857 16.24 1.24 -29.66
C VAL A 857 15.41 0.61 -30.78
N SER A 858 14.11 0.86 -30.78
CA SER A 858 13.16 0.39 -31.79
C SER A 858 12.07 1.44 -32.07
N VAL A 859 11.18 1.09 -32.99
CA VAL A 859 9.95 1.82 -33.35
C VAL A 859 8.85 0.80 -33.62
N GLY A 860 7.69 0.96 -32.98
CA GLY A 860 6.52 0.09 -33.21
C GLY A 860 5.77 0.48 -34.47
N VAL A 861 5.91 -0.29 -35.56
CA VAL A 861 5.19 -0.03 -36.83
C VAL A 861 3.83 -0.73 -36.82
N SER A 862 2.80 -0.04 -37.32
CA SER A 862 1.41 -0.53 -37.29
C SER A 862 1.16 -1.79 -38.14
N ASN A 863 2.05 -2.09 -39.09
CA ASN A 863 2.00 -3.28 -39.92
C ASN A 863 3.38 -3.57 -40.55
N PRO A 864 3.78 -4.84 -40.77
CA PRO A 864 5.08 -5.15 -41.37
C PRO A 864 5.29 -4.57 -42.78
N LYS A 865 4.23 -4.21 -43.50
CA LYS A 865 4.30 -3.58 -44.83
C LYS A 865 5.14 -2.29 -44.87
N PHE A 866 5.38 -1.64 -43.72
CA PHE A 866 6.16 -0.40 -43.66
C PHE A 866 7.66 -0.65 -43.38
N ASN A 867 8.04 -1.90 -43.08
CA ASN A 867 9.35 -2.24 -42.53
C ASN A 867 9.91 -3.54 -43.17
N THR A 868 9.63 -3.74 -44.46
CA THR A 868 10.18 -4.87 -45.25
C THR A 868 10.28 -4.51 -46.73
N ASP A 869 11.39 -4.89 -47.37
CA ASP A 869 11.55 -4.84 -48.84
C ASP A 869 10.97 -6.07 -49.55
N LYS A 870 10.27 -6.94 -48.80
CA LYS A 870 9.59 -8.13 -49.32
C LYS A 870 8.13 -7.84 -49.61
N PHE A 871 7.45 -8.80 -50.23
CA PHE A 871 6.02 -8.70 -50.55
C PHE A 871 5.62 -7.48 -51.41
N GLY A 872 6.58 -6.87 -52.12
CA GLY A 872 6.36 -5.68 -52.94
C GLY A 872 6.34 -4.35 -52.16
N TRP A 873 6.76 -4.37 -50.90
CA TRP A 873 6.85 -3.18 -50.04
C TRP A 873 8.28 -2.64 -49.95
N VAL A 874 8.45 -1.55 -49.20
CA VAL A 874 9.72 -0.87 -48.94
C VAL A 874 9.96 -0.82 -47.44
N ASP A 875 11.19 -1.11 -47.02
CA ASP A 875 11.64 -0.92 -45.65
C ASP A 875 12.03 0.54 -45.37
N HIS A 876 11.06 1.34 -44.93
CA HIS A 876 11.27 2.75 -44.62
C HIS A 876 12.09 2.97 -43.34
N TYR A 877 12.18 1.97 -42.46
CA TYR A 877 12.87 2.06 -41.17
C TYR A 877 14.26 1.42 -41.18
N SER A 878 14.75 1.06 -42.37
CA SER A 878 16.12 0.59 -42.56
C SER A 878 17.16 1.63 -42.10
N ASP A 879 18.33 1.14 -41.70
CA ASP A 879 19.48 1.99 -41.32
C ASP A 879 19.78 3.04 -42.39
N THR A 880 19.70 2.64 -43.66
CA THR A 880 19.92 3.53 -44.81
C THR A 880 18.92 4.68 -44.82
N CYS A 881 17.62 4.39 -44.69
CA CYS A 881 16.59 5.42 -44.76
C CYS A 881 16.61 6.37 -43.56
N LEU A 882 16.83 5.85 -42.34
CA LEU A 882 16.99 6.67 -41.13
C LEU A 882 18.20 7.62 -41.23
N ILE A 883 19.37 7.10 -41.62
CA ILE A 883 20.58 7.90 -41.78
C ILE A 883 20.39 8.96 -42.88
N LYS A 884 19.71 8.60 -43.98
CA LYS A 884 19.47 9.52 -45.10
C LYS A 884 18.56 10.69 -44.70
N ALA A 885 17.56 10.46 -43.86
CA ALA A 885 16.65 11.49 -43.39
C ALA A 885 17.27 12.40 -42.32
N GLY A 886 17.93 11.81 -41.32
CA GLY A 886 18.41 12.55 -40.15
C GLY A 886 19.90 12.87 -40.11
N GLY A 887 20.72 12.19 -40.92
CA GLY A 887 22.16 12.44 -41.02
C GLY A 887 22.99 11.95 -39.83
N LYS A 888 22.40 11.31 -38.80
CA LYS A 888 23.13 10.76 -37.66
C LYS A 888 23.42 9.27 -37.90
N ALA A 889 24.69 8.91 -38.07
CA ALA A 889 25.10 7.54 -38.38
C ALA A 889 24.69 6.49 -37.32
N THR A 890 24.64 6.87 -36.05
CA THR A 890 24.22 5.99 -34.94
C THR A 890 22.71 5.96 -34.72
N GLY A 891 21.94 6.77 -35.44
CA GLY A 891 20.50 6.90 -35.28
C GLY A 891 19.71 5.81 -36.01
N VAL A 892 20.02 4.55 -35.72
CA VAL A 892 19.45 3.37 -36.39
C VAL A 892 18.85 2.41 -35.36
N MET A 893 17.82 1.65 -35.76
CA MET A 893 17.15 0.70 -34.86
C MET A 893 18.01 -0.53 -34.61
N ASP A 894 17.91 -1.12 -33.42
CA ASP A 894 18.64 -2.35 -33.05
C ASP A 894 17.82 -3.60 -33.37
N PHE A 895 16.50 -3.50 -33.22
CA PHE A 895 15.53 -4.53 -33.56
C PHE A 895 14.30 -3.89 -34.21
N PHE A 896 13.52 -4.69 -34.94
CA PHE A 896 12.25 -4.26 -35.52
C PHE A 896 11.08 -4.70 -34.63
N GLN A 897 10.03 -3.89 -34.59
CA GLN A 897 8.84 -4.14 -33.81
C GLN A 897 7.59 -4.01 -34.69
N PHE A 898 6.89 -5.12 -34.93
CA PHE A 898 5.70 -5.16 -35.79
C PHE A 898 4.42 -5.27 -34.97
N HIS A 899 3.41 -4.50 -35.32
CA HIS A 899 2.03 -4.75 -34.89
C HIS A 899 1.31 -5.54 -35.97
N SER A 900 0.37 -6.40 -35.57
CA SER A 900 -0.34 -7.25 -36.52
C SER A 900 -1.75 -7.58 -36.05
N TYR A 901 -2.72 -6.84 -36.61
CA TYR A 901 -4.15 -7.05 -36.38
C TYR A 901 -4.85 -7.49 -37.67
N SER A 902 -5.83 -8.39 -37.55
CA SER A 902 -6.69 -8.78 -38.65
C SER A 902 -7.73 -7.69 -38.95
N TRP A 903 -8.19 -7.62 -40.20
CA TRP A 903 -9.32 -6.76 -40.57
C TRP A 903 -10.47 -7.65 -41.05
N GLN A 904 -11.68 -7.43 -40.53
CA GLN A 904 -12.85 -8.28 -40.80
C GLN A 904 -12.53 -9.77 -40.61
N ASN A 905 -11.84 -10.08 -39.49
CA ASN A 905 -11.42 -11.43 -39.12
C ASN A 905 -10.48 -12.11 -40.13
N ASN A 906 -9.78 -11.34 -40.97
CA ASN A 906 -8.80 -11.86 -41.93
C ASN A 906 -7.49 -11.07 -41.83
N PHE A 907 -6.38 -11.75 -41.61
CA PHE A 907 -5.06 -11.14 -41.74
C PHE A 907 -4.75 -10.84 -43.21
N ASP A 908 -4.10 -9.72 -43.50
CA ASP A 908 -3.52 -9.47 -44.83
C ASP A 908 -2.36 -10.45 -45.12
N ASN A 909 -1.85 -10.48 -46.35
CA ASN A 909 -0.81 -11.43 -46.76
C ASN A 909 0.58 -11.14 -46.17
N VAL A 910 0.77 -10.00 -45.50
CA VAL A 910 2.07 -9.56 -44.96
C VAL A 910 2.09 -9.59 -43.42
N ALA A 911 0.93 -9.78 -42.80
CA ALA A 911 0.76 -9.96 -41.36
C ALA A 911 1.72 -11.00 -40.77
N ALA A 912 2.16 -10.74 -39.53
CA ALA A 912 3.06 -11.64 -38.80
C ALA A 912 2.45 -13.04 -38.63
N PHE A 913 1.14 -13.13 -38.40
CA PHE A 913 0.40 -14.38 -38.22
C PHE A 913 0.14 -15.17 -39.52
N LYS A 914 0.79 -14.80 -40.62
CA LYS A 914 0.79 -15.57 -41.88
C LYS A 914 2.19 -15.89 -42.40
N ASN A 915 3.23 -15.40 -41.74
CA ASN A 915 4.61 -15.47 -42.23
C ASN A 915 5.57 -15.80 -41.09
N SER A 916 6.74 -16.32 -41.44
CA SER A 916 7.87 -16.47 -40.51
C SER A 916 8.74 -15.22 -40.52
N ALA A 917 9.49 -14.98 -39.43
CA ALA A 917 10.38 -13.82 -39.34
C ALA A 917 11.38 -13.74 -40.52
N SER A 918 11.84 -14.89 -41.03
CA SER A 918 12.73 -14.97 -42.20
C SER A 918 12.12 -14.45 -43.49
N ASP A 919 10.80 -14.50 -43.64
CA ASP A 919 10.12 -14.16 -44.89
C ASP A 919 10.18 -12.65 -45.19
N TYR A 920 10.39 -11.84 -44.14
CA TYR A 920 10.60 -10.39 -44.25
C TYR A 920 12.00 -10.00 -44.74
N GLY A 921 12.96 -10.94 -44.78
CA GLY A 921 14.28 -10.72 -45.35
C GLY A 921 15.12 -9.64 -44.65
N VAL A 922 14.83 -9.37 -43.38
CA VAL A 922 15.54 -8.38 -42.55
C VAL A 922 16.67 -9.02 -41.74
N THR A 923 17.67 -8.21 -41.38
CA THR A 923 18.86 -8.67 -40.64
C THR A 923 18.84 -8.36 -39.15
N LYS A 924 17.73 -7.84 -38.62
CA LYS A 924 17.57 -7.51 -37.20
C LYS A 924 16.51 -8.42 -36.57
N PRO A 925 16.56 -8.68 -35.24
CA PRO A 925 15.49 -9.41 -34.57
C PRO A 925 14.14 -8.72 -34.81
N ILE A 926 13.07 -9.50 -35.01
CA ILE A 926 11.70 -8.99 -35.13
C ILE A 926 10.93 -9.37 -33.88
N LEU A 927 10.45 -8.37 -33.15
CA LEU A 927 9.49 -8.53 -32.07
C LEU A 927 8.08 -8.21 -32.59
N VAL A 928 7.08 -9.03 -32.26
CA VAL A 928 5.69 -8.69 -32.54
C VAL A 928 5.12 -7.95 -31.33
N GLY A 929 5.09 -6.63 -31.44
CA GLY A 929 4.90 -5.69 -30.33
C GLY A 929 3.46 -5.43 -29.94
N GLU A 930 2.52 -5.74 -30.83
CA GLU A 930 1.09 -5.66 -30.53
C GLU A 930 0.27 -6.67 -31.35
N PHE A 931 -0.66 -7.33 -30.65
CA PHE A 931 -1.71 -8.20 -31.20
C PHE A 931 -2.71 -8.58 -30.10
N TRP A 932 -3.90 -9.02 -30.48
CA TRP A 932 -4.88 -9.59 -29.53
C TRP A 932 -5.83 -10.58 -30.19
N GLU A 933 -6.55 -11.36 -29.38
CA GLU A 933 -7.51 -12.36 -29.87
C GLU A 933 -8.68 -11.73 -30.63
N LYS A 934 -9.15 -10.55 -30.21
CA LYS A 934 -10.32 -9.89 -30.82
C LYS A 934 -10.13 -9.66 -32.32
N ASP A 935 -8.95 -9.18 -32.71
CA ASP A 935 -8.57 -9.05 -34.12
C ASP A 935 -7.50 -10.08 -34.49
N GLY A 936 -7.60 -11.30 -33.95
CA GLY A 936 -6.67 -12.40 -34.17
C GLY A 936 -6.97 -13.26 -35.40
N GLY A 937 -7.86 -12.83 -36.30
CA GLY A 937 -8.23 -13.60 -37.50
C GLY A 937 -8.82 -14.98 -37.18
N GLY A 938 -9.48 -15.12 -36.02
CA GLY A 938 -10.04 -16.37 -35.51
C GLY A 938 -9.07 -17.22 -34.66
N MET A 939 -7.81 -16.81 -34.52
CA MET A 939 -6.85 -17.47 -33.63
C MET A 939 -7.13 -17.13 -32.16
N LYS A 940 -6.95 -18.09 -31.26
CA LYS A 940 -6.97 -17.84 -29.81
C LYS A 940 -5.68 -17.22 -29.36
N VAL A 941 -5.70 -16.42 -28.29
CA VAL A 941 -4.50 -15.72 -27.80
C VAL A 941 -3.33 -16.69 -27.53
N VAL A 942 -3.60 -17.87 -26.99
CA VAL A 942 -2.60 -18.93 -26.78
C VAL A 942 -1.96 -19.39 -28.09
N ASP A 943 -2.75 -19.56 -29.15
CA ASP A 943 -2.26 -19.98 -30.45
C ASP A 943 -1.45 -18.87 -31.13
N MET A 944 -1.83 -17.61 -30.90
CA MET A 944 -1.06 -16.46 -31.39
C MET A 944 0.32 -16.40 -30.75
N PHE A 945 0.42 -16.49 -29.41
CA PHE A 945 1.73 -16.53 -28.73
C PHE A 945 2.60 -17.69 -29.22
N LYS A 946 2.04 -18.91 -29.34
CA LYS A 946 2.76 -20.07 -29.87
C LYS A 946 3.20 -19.88 -31.32
N TYR A 947 2.34 -19.32 -32.16
CA TYR A 947 2.70 -19.02 -33.54
C TYR A 947 3.93 -18.11 -33.61
N ILE A 948 3.93 -16.98 -32.89
CA ILE A 948 5.08 -16.08 -32.87
C ILE A 948 6.35 -16.79 -32.35
N TYR A 949 6.22 -17.60 -31.30
CA TYR A 949 7.35 -18.36 -30.76
C TYR A 949 7.92 -19.38 -31.77
N ASP A 950 7.07 -20.11 -32.49
CA ASP A 950 7.47 -21.19 -33.38
C ASP A 950 7.94 -20.71 -34.77
N HIS A 951 7.64 -19.47 -35.14
CA HIS A 951 7.92 -18.90 -36.48
C HIS A 951 9.13 -17.95 -36.51
N GLY A 952 10.04 -18.09 -35.53
CA GLY A 952 11.37 -17.47 -35.55
C GLY A 952 11.43 -16.00 -35.14
N TYR A 953 10.34 -15.45 -34.62
CA TYR A 953 10.33 -14.11 -34.04
C TYR A 953 11.11 -14.07 -32.72
N ALA A 954 11.49 -12.86 -32.29
CA ALA A 954 12.33 -12.62 -31.11
C ALA A 954 11.52 -12.28 -29.85
N GLY A 955 10.24 -11.96 -29.99
CA GLY A 955 9.35 -11.68 -28.87
C GLY A 955 7.90 -11.48 -29.28
N ALA A 956 7.01 -11.52 -28.29
CA ALA A 956 5.56 -11.35 -28.40
C ALA A 956 5.04 -10.48 -27.26
N TRP A 957 4.43 -9.34 -27.59
CA TRP A 957 3.70 -8.46 -26.66
C TRP A 957 2.25 -8.30 -27.12
N SER A 958 1.31 -8.79 -26.32
CA SER A 958 -0.11 -8.64 -26.61
C SER A 958 -0.66 -7.25 -26.21
N TRP A 959 -1.80 -6.86 -26.77
CA TRP A 959 -2.46 -5.56 -26.55
C TRP A 959 -3.88 -5.73 -26.03
N ASP A 960 -4.26 -5.34 -24.82
CA ASP A 960 -3.46 -4.84 -23.71
C ASP A 960 -3.76 -5.58 -22.40
N LEU A 961 -2.82 -5.50 -21.44
CA LEU A 961 -2.88 -6.25 -20.19
C LEU A 961 -3.94 -5.73 -19.20
N VAL A 962 -4.23 -4.42 -19.20
CA VAL A 962 -5.17 -3.80 -18.26
C VAL A 962 -6.61 -4.04 -18.69
N GLY A 963 -6.93 -3.75 -19.94
CA GLY A 963 -8.27 -3.89 -20.51
C GLY A 963 -8.63 -5.33 -20.89
N ASN A 964 -7.64 -6.19 -21.14
CA ASN A 964 -7.87 -7.55 -21.67
C ASN A 964 -7.02 -8.61 -20.92
N PRO A 965 -7.36 -8.93 -19.64
CA PRO A 965 -6.55 -9.80 -18.79
C PRO A 965 -6.41 -11.25 -19.30
N ASP A 966 -7.25 -11.71 -20.22
CA ASP A 966 -7.12 -13.04 -20.85
C ASP A 966 -5.79 -13.21 -21.58
N GLN A 967 -5.08 -12.13 -21.87
CA GLN A 967 -3.75 -12.14 -22.46
C GLN A 967 -2.70 -12.84 -21.61
N TYR A 968 -2.87 -12.83 -20.29
CA TYR A 968 -1.99 -13.58 -19.38
C TYR A 968 -2.01 -15.09 -19.66
N ASN A 969 -3.10 -15.64 -20.24
CA ASN A 969 -3.16 -17.04 -20.66
C ASN A 969 -2.20 -17.33 -21.83
N GLY A 970 -2.06 -16.38 -22.77
CA GLY A 970 -1.13 -16.49 -23.88
C GLY A 970 0.33 -16.45 -23.42
N ILE A 971 0.64 -15.51 -22.52
CA ILE A 971 1.95 -15.39 -21.88
C ILE A 971 2.31 -16.69 -21.13
N ALA A 972 1.39 -17.19 -20.30
CA ALA A 972 1.58 -18.40 -19.50
C ALA A 972 1.78 -19.66 -20.35
N ALA A 973 1.26 -19.68 -21.58
CA ALA A 973 1.44 -20.81 -22.48
C ALA A 973 2.88 -21.01 -22.95
N LEU A 974 3.72 -19.96 -22.89
CA LEU A 974 5.11 -20.03 -23.33
C LEU A 974 6.11 -20.20 -22.17
N LYS A 975 5.71 -19.97 -20.91
CA LYS A 975 6.63 -19.76 -19.77
C LYS A 975 7.74 -20.80 -19.58
N ASP A 976 7.52 -22.05 -20.00
CA ASP A 976 8.45 -23.17 -19.83
C ASP A 976 9.20 -23.53 -21.14
N LEU A 977 8.98 -22.80 -22.23
CA LEU A 977 9.58 -23.07 -23.53
C LEU A 977 11.01 -22.52 -23.63
N THR A 978 11.84 -23.23 -24.41
CA THR A 978 13.28 -22.90 -24.56
C THR A 978 13.81 -23.00 -25.99
N SER A 979 13.07 -23.58 -26.95
CA SER A 979 13.54 -23.90 -28.30
C SER A 979 13.85 -22.66 -29.16
N ASN A 980 13.13 -21.55 -28.95
CA ASN A 980 13.36 -20.28 -29.64
C ASN A 980 13.98 -19.21 -28.70
N GLY A 981 14.64 -19.66 -27.64
CA GLY A 981 15.14 -18.86 -26.53
C GLY A 981 14.35 -19.14 -25.25
N PRO A 982 15.00 -19.38 -24.10
CA PRO A 982 14.32 -19.44 -22.81
C PRO A 982 13.58 -18.15 -22.50
N ILE A 983 12.42 -18.31 -21.85
CA ILE A 983 11.58 -17.22 -21.36
C ILE A 983 11.94 -16.82 -19.92
N PRO A 984 12.17 -17.76 -18.98
CA PRO A 984 12.55 -17.38 -17.63
C PRO A 984 13.84 -16.55 -17.63
N LEU A 985 13.75 -15.39 -16.99
CA LEU A 985 14.80 -14.40 -16.83
C LEU A 985 14.93 -14.08 -15.34
N THR A 986 16.15 -13.77 -14.91
CA THR A 986 16.39 -13.10 -13.62
C THR A 986 17.05 -11.77 -13.91
N VAL A 987 16.41 -10.69 -13.48
CA VAL A 987 16.91 -9.32 -13.69
C VAL A 987 17.72 -8.95 -12.45
N HIS A 988 19.05 -9.05 -12.56
CA HIS A 988 19.99 -8.90 -11.44
C HIS A 988 20.21 -7.45 -11.01
#